data_AF-A0ABD5MUS8-F1
#
_entry.id   AF-A0ABD5MUS8-F1
#
_cell.length_a   1.000
_cell.length_b   1.000
_cell.length_c   1.000
_cell.angle_alpha   90.00
_cell.angle_beta   90.00
_cell.angle_gamma   90.00
#
_symmetry.space_group_name_H-M   'P 1'
#
loop_
_entity.id
_entity.type
_entity.pdbx_description
1 polymer ?
#
loop_
_entity_poly.entity_id
_entity_poly.type
_entity_poly.pdbx_seq_one_letter_code
_entity_poly.pdbx_strand_id
1 'polypeptide(L)'
;MKTISKTKPIALIVMIILMTSTIALLINIPVQAQFRDEGPAGGVSGPLEPGTVPDVSITTWGLLSVRPNKVGLGQELLVNLETQPAPGTNRLHANYTVVIIKPDGTDVTLEGIESYPDDGTMWFPYFVDQIGIWTFQFEFLGTYFPAGRYDNGVGPPGEIITSGGSNYDESVYFEPWSSPILTVEVLEDYVAQSWPEGDERPSDYWTRPVPYERREWWPWVGNYPWYGPAGAEFTVGMDEFSARYPDTNPYPPGHQRRGIFTPWVLGPESAHVVWKRQMTMGGILGGDYGREVSSANIFGGMGLGGDPSGYGYPEIIWQGRAYHTVTKQGAGTTGQLWWQCYDIRTGELYWEMEAPFVMATIRGVLTPASITPNAIEYTIGAIPSGGGFPTHVTESNLVYIGRGSLIKYRPMTGQIRTNVSIAPLSSGTYYRNGYAMSVQNLGGGDYRLINWTTLGTTSNFASRVVSNITWPYSSLGNFVDYNVGIAARVSNWVRGGAYYAINVSAASLSTGEELWTDTIYEASYSSSCNIADHGKIAVLTLNRGFAVWDLETGNFEYFTEAMDYPWDAAGFGGYSVQSAYGMLFRQGYSGMYAFDWDDGSLVWKYEAPADYPYETPYINEEGETMYSFNAGAIIADGKMYAYNTEHSATLPITRGWKLHCIDVFTGEGIWKVAIPGAASKHNPDVKAIADGYLPMQSSDGYMYTFGKGMSATTVSTPDSSVPVGTEILIKGTVLDQSPAQPGTPCVNTDSVAAWMEKVHLQRDLPEGLVGVPVMISAVDEDGTVTNLGTATSSAYSGAFGYSWTPLEEGTYEIRASFAGDASYGSSMSGSHLVVGPAASAGPQGEPGPTGTTGPSGSQGAPGPTGPTGPTGATGATGSTGPQGDQGPEAEAGIITPEIGMIAAVIIAAIIGLVTYLVLRKR
;
A
#
# COMPACT_ATOMS: atom_id res chain seq x y z
N MET A 1 -17.88 -25.34 -54.80
CA MET A 1 -19.09 -25.48 -53.94
C MET A 1 -18.59 -25.38 -52.50
N LYS A 2 -18.77 -24.27 -51.75
CA LYS A 2 -20.05 -23.78 -51.18
C LYS A 2 -20.96 -24.97 -50.82
N THR A 3 -21.38 -25.26 -49.60
CA THR A 3 -21.29 -24.63 -48.28
C THR A 3 -22.16 -25.51 -47.36
N ILE A 4 -21.98 -25.40 -46.03
CA ILE A 4 -22.98 -25.67 -44.98
C ILE A 4 -23.27 -27.17 -44.73
N SER A 5 -23.30 -27.69 -43.50
CA SER A 5 -22.96 -27.17 -42.17
C SER A 5 -22.87 -28.40 -41.26
N LYS A 6 -21.79 -28.53 -40.50
CA LYS A 6 -21.74 -29.44 -39.33
C LYS A 6 -21.67 -28.65 -38.02
N THR A 7 -22.09 -27.39 -38.03
CA THR A 7 -22.14 -26.51 -36.85
C THR A 7 -23.36 -26.76 -35.96
N LYS A 8 -24.35 -27.55 -36.39
CA LYS A 8 -25.57 -27.81 -35.60
C LYS A 8 -25.51 -28.98 -34.59
N PRO A 9 -24.74 -30.07 -34.79
CA PRO A 9 -24.64 -31.12 -33.76
C PRO A 9 -23.68 -30.73 -32.63
N ILE A 10 -22.60 -30.01 -32.94
CA ILE A 10 -21.56 -29.68 -31.95
C ILE A 10 -22.01 -28.51 -31.05
N ALA A 11 -22.72 -27.51 -31.57
CA ALA A 11 -23.33 -26.48 -30.72
C ALA A 11 -24.44 -27.05 -29.81
N LEU A 12 -25.15 -28.09 -30.24
CA LEU A 12 -26.14 -28.79 -29.42
C LEU A 12 -25.49 -29.69 -28.36
N ILE A 13 -24.36 -30.32 -28.66
CA ILE A 13 -23.58 -31.10 -27.69
C ILE A 13 -22.87 -30.18 -26.69
N VAL A 14 -22.36 -29.03 -27.11
CA VAL A 14 -21.76 -28.02 -26.22
C VAL A 14 -22.83 -27.31 -25.39
N MET A 15 -24.04 -27.03 -25.92
CA MET A 15 -25.17 -26.57 -25.10
C MET A 15 -25.68 -27.64 -24.13
N ILE A 16 -25.73 -28.91 -24.53
CA ILE A 16 -26.13 -29.99 -23.61
C ILE A 16 -25.05 -30.20 -22.55
N ILE A 17 -23.76 -30.12 -22.89
CA ILE A 17 -22.67 -30.18 -21.91
C ILE A 17 -22.66 -28.96 -20.99
N LEU A 18 -22.92 -27.75 -21.50
CA LEU A 18 -23.05 -26.51 -20.71
C LEU A 18 -24.33 -26.46 -19.86
N MET A 19 -25.43 -27.04 -20.32
CA MET A 19 -26.67 -27.19 -19.56
C MET A 19 -26.59 -28.34 -18.55
N THR A 20 -25.83 -29.40 -18.82
CA THR A 20 -25.52 -30.43 -17.83
C THR A 20 -24.44 -29.99 -16.85
N SER A 21 -23.52 -29.08 -17.20
CA SER A 21 -22.55 -28.53 -16.25
C SER A 21 -23.17 -27.47 -15.35
N THR A 22 -24.22 -26.77 -15.78
CA THR A 22 -24.99 -25.86 -14.92
C THR A 22 -26.03 -26.59 -14.05
N ILE A 23 -26.51 -27.77 -14.46
CA ILE A 23 -27.34 -28.63 -13.61
C ILE A 23 -26.49 -29.56 -12.71
N ALA A 24 -25.27 -29.93 -13.11
CA ALA A 24 -24.31 -30.63 -12.23
C ALA A 24 -23.66 -29.72 -11.18
N LEU A 25 -23.87 -28.39 -11.28
CA LEU A 25 -23.57 -27.43 -10.21
C LEU A 25 -24.74 -27.22 -9.23
N LEU A 26 -25.87 -27.91 -9.43
CA LEU A 26 -27.07 -27.82 -8.58
C LEU A 26 -27.54 -29.18 -8.02
N ILE A 27 -26.68 -30.20 -8.03
CA ILE A 27 -26.99 -31.51 -7.42
C ILE A 27 -25.80 -31.96 -6.56
N ASN A 28 -26.02 -31.91 -5.25
CA ASN A 28 -25.16 -32.38 -4.15
C ASN A 28 -23.69 -31.97 -4.27
N ILE A 29 -23.37 -30.77 -3.79
CA ILE A 29 -22.13 -30.61 -3.03
C ILE A 29 -22.29 -31.58 -1.84
N PRO A 30 -21.55 -32.70 -1.74
CA PRO A 30 -21.41 -33.31 -0.44
C PRO A 30 -20.74 -32.24 0.41
N VAL A 31 -21.36 -31.87 1.52
CA VAL A 31 -20.70 -31.16 2.61
C VAL A 31 -19.31 -31.79 2.74
N GLN A 32 -18.26 -31.04 2.38
CA GLN A 32 -16.90 -31.45 2.68
C GLN A 32 -16.72 -31.25 4.18
N ALA A 33 -17.34 -32.12 4.97
CA ALA A 33 -16.71 -32.58 6.18
C ALA A 33 -15.33 -33.10 5.76
N GLN A 34 -14.29 -32.79 6.52
CA GLN A 34 -12.98 -33.40 6.32
C GLN A 34 -13.13 -34.92 6.42
N PHE A 35 -13.32 -35.61 5.30
CA PHE A 35 -13.28 -37.07 5.27
C PHE A 35 -11.81 -37.47 5.40
N ARG A 36 -11.36 -37.67 6.64
CA ARG A 36 -10.27 -38.60 6.92
C ARG A 36 -10.85 -39.99 6.77
N ASP A 37 -10.74 -40.55 5.56
CA ASP A 37 -10.79 -42.00 5.40
C ASP A 37 -9.66 -42.60 6.26
N GLU A 38 -9.97 -43.16 7.44
CA GLU A 38 -9.19 -44.21 8.15
C GLU A 38 -9.74 -44.48 9.57
N GLY A 39 -10.26 -45.70 9.83
CA GLY A 39 -10.40 -46.23 11.19
C GLY A 39 -9.12 -46.93 11.67
N PRO A 40 -8.91 -47.19 12.98
CA PRO A 40 -9.67 -46.84 14.18
C PRO A 40 -8.84 -45.91 15.06
N ALA A 41 -8.94 -44.60 14.80
CA ALA A 41 -8.32 -43.57 15.62
C ALA A 41 -9.36 -42.70 16.36
N GLY A 42 -10.65 -42.96 16.10
CA GLY A 42 -11.82 -42.50 16.87
C GLY A 42 -12.50 -43.68 17.57
N GLY A 43 -13.26 -43.40 18.63
CA GLY A 43 -14.04 -44.43 19.30
C GLY A 43 -15.14 -44.99 18.39
N VAL A 44 -15.68 -46.16 18.75
CA VAL A 44 -16.81 -46.76 18.04
C VAL A 44 -18.04 -45.90 18.29
N SER A 45 -18.47 -45.17 17.26
CA SER A 45 -19.65 -44.33 17.33
C SER A 45 -20.93 -45.17 17.29
N GLY A 46 -21.93 -44.75 18.05
CA GLY A 46 -23.22 -45.44 18.15
C GLY A 46 -23.49 -46.08 19.51
N PRO A 47 -24.61 -46.81 19.62
CA PRO A 47 -24.94 -47.57 20.82
C PRO A 47 -23.88 -48.63 21.12
N LEU A 48 -23.67 -48.93 22.41
CA LEU A 48 -22.81 -50.03 22.82
C LEU A 48 -23.25 -51.35 22.16
N GLU A 49 -22.29 -52.04 21.54
CA GLU A 49 -22.52 -53.36 20.97
C GLU A 49 -23.05 -54.32 22.04
N PRO A 50 -24.09 -55.13 21.75
CA PRO A 50 -24.70 -56.03 22.73
C PRO A 50 -23.67 -56.92 23.44
N GLY A 51 -23.59 -56.80 24.77
CA GLY A 51 -22.63 -57.54 25.61
C GLY A 51 -21.34 -56.78 25.95
N THR A 52 -21.12 -55.59 25.39
CA THR A 52 -20.05 -54.68 25.79
C THR A 52 -20.44 -53.96 27.08
N VAL A 53 -19.60 -54.06 28.12
CA VAL A 53 -19.76 -53.31 29.38
C VAL A 53 -18.55 -52.37 29.50
N PRO A 54 -18.71 -51.05 29.33
CA PRO A 54 -17.63 -50.11 29.52
C PRO A 54 -17.25 -50.02 31.00
N ASP A 55 -15.99 -49.72 31.29
CA ASP A 55 -15.54 -49.49 32.66
C ASP A 55 -16.16 -48.20 33.23
N VAL A 56 -16.35 -47.20 32.37
CA VAL A 56 -16.97 -45.91 32.70
C VAL A 56 -18.06 -45.56 31.68
N SER A 57 -19.25 -45.18 32.15
CA SER A 57 -20.25 -44.50 31.31
C SER A 57 -20.29 -43.03 31.68
N ILE A 58 -20.22 -42.17 30.68
CA ILE A 58 -20.24 -40.72 30.81
C ILE A 58 -21.51 -40.21 30.16
N THR A 59 -22.37 -39.58 30.97
CA THR A 59 -23.48 -38.79 30.45
C THR A 59 -22.92 -37.62 29.66
N THR A 60 -23.23 -37.61 28.37
CA THR A 60 -22.78 -36.56 27.44
C THR A 60 -23.93 -35.59 27.20
N TRP A 61 -23.60 -34.33 27.02
CA TRP A 61 -24.50 -33.35 26.44
C TRP A 61 -23.75 -32.61 25.35
N GLY A 62 -24.46 -32.25 24.29
CA GLY A 62 -23.87 -31.53 23.17
C GLY A 62 -24.26 -30.06 23.17
N LEU A 63 -23.58 -29.31 22.31
CA LEU A 63 -23.95 -27.97 21.93
C LEU A 63 -24.16 -27.98 20.43
N LEU A 64 -25.28 -27.41 20.01
CA LEU A 64 -25.48 -27.00 18.64
C LEU A 64 -25.60 -25.48 18.67
N SER A 65 -24.88 -24.81 17.78
CA SER A 65 -25.01 -23.39 17.52
C SER A 65 -25.07 -23.18 16.02
N VAL A 66 -26.10 -22.50 15.54
CA VAL A 66 -26.19 -22.08 14.13
C VAL A 66 -26.29 -20.56 14.10
N ARG A 67 -25.37 -19.93 13.37
CA ARG A 67 -25.21 -18.47 13.34
C ARG A 67 -25.01 -17.96 11.90
N PRO A 68 -25.57 -16.78 11.55
CA PRO A 68 -26.59 -16.06 12.33
C PRO A 68 -27.91 -16.85 12.39
N ASN A 69 -28.78 -16.54 13.37
CA ASN A 69 -30.11 -17.17 13.47
C ASN A 69 -31.14 -16.52 12.53
N LYS A 70 -30.73 -15.45 11.83
CA LYS A 70 -31.42 -14.84 10.69
C LYS A 70 -30.41 -14.64 9.58
N VAL A 71 -30.71 -15.09 8.38
CA VAL A 71 -29.79 -15.13 7.24
C VAL A 71 -30.60 -14.88 5.96
N GLY A 72 -29.98 -14.46 4.87
CA GLY A 72 -30.60 -14.25 3.57
C GLY A 72 -30.44 -15.45 2.66
N LEU A 73 -31.21 -15.50 1.58
CA LEU A 73 -31.11 -16.57 0.60
C LEU A 73 -29.70 -16.60 -0.03
N GLY A 74 -29.06 -17.77 -0.07
CA GLY A 74 -27.71 -17.94 -0.59
C GLY A 74 -26.59 -17.48 0.36
N GLN A 75 -26.92 -17.01 1.57
CA GLN A 75 -25.92 -16.71 2.59
C GLN A 75 -25.43 -17.97 3.33
N GLU A 76 -24.19 -17.88 3.81
CA GLU A 76 -23.52 -18.92 4.59
C GLU A 76 -23.93 -18.84 6.08
N LEU A 77 -24.24 -20.00 6.66
CA LEU A 77 -24.38 -20.21 8.10
C LEU A 77 -23.15 -20.90 8.65
N LEU A 78 -22.70 -20.49 9.83
CA LEU A 78 -21.77 -21.26 10.63
C LEU A 78 -22.55 -22.20 11.56
N VAL A 79 -22.41 -23.50 11.33
CA VAL A 79 -22.89 -24.55 12.23
C VAL A 79 -21.73 -24.99 13.12
N ASN A 80 -21.88 -24.89 14.43
CA ASN A 80 -20.91 -25.31 15.43
C ASN A 80 -21.53 -26.36 16.34
N LEU A 81 -20.78 -27.42 16.58
CA LEU A 81 -21.12 -28.61 17.35
C LEU A 81 -20.06 -28.80 18.42
N GLU A 82 -20.45 -29.31 19.57
CA GLU A 82 -19.50 -29.70 20.61
C GLU A 82 -20.14 -30.78 21.49
N THR A 83 -19.36 -31.70 22.04
CA THR A 83 -19.81 -32.58 23.13
C THR A 83 -19.08 -32.26 24.43
N GLN A 84 -19.80 -32.41 25.53
CA GLN A 84 -19.28 -32.21 26.87
C GLN A 84 -19.69 -33.39 27.78
N PRO A 85 -18.74 -33.98 28.53
CA PRO A 85 -17.31 -33.67 28.49
C PRO A 85 -16.68 -34.11 27.17
N ALA A 86 -15.60 -33.43 26.80
CA ALA A 86 -14.81 -33.72 25.60
C ALA A 86 -14.25 -35.16 25.59
N PRO A 87 -13.91 -35.74 24.43
CA PRO A 87 -13.45 -37.14 24.30
C PRO A 87 -12.11 -37.39 25.01
N GLY A 88 -11.36 -36.32 25.30
CA GLY A 88 -10.07 -36.35 25.98
C GLY A 88 -8.90 -36.41 25.01
N THR A 89 -7.70 -36.12 25.52
CA THR A 89 -6.47 -36.01 24.72
C THR A 89 -6.23 -37.22 23.79
N ASN A 90 -5.95 -36.95 22.52
CA ASN A 90 -5.77 -37.87 21.41
C ASN A 90 -7.01 -38.69 20.99
N ARG A 91 -8.20 -38.36 21.50
CA ARG A 91 -9.47 -39.01 21.11
C ARG A 91 -10.36 -38.01 20.38
N LEU A 92 -11.17 -38.52 19.44
CA LEU A 92 -12.22 -37.77 18.76
C LEU A 92 -13.52 -38.56 18.76
N HIS A 93 -14.65 -37.86 18.76
CA HIS A 93 -15.95 -38.47 18.52
C HIS A 93 -16.18 -38.62 17.03
N ALA A 94 -16.46 -39.84 16.59
CA ALA A 94 -16.81 -40.10 15.20
C ALA A 94 -18.33 -40.00 15.00
N ASN A 95 -18.75 -39.72 13.76
CA ASN A 95 -20.15 -39.70 13.31
C ASN A 95 -21.08 -38.79 14.13
N TYR A 96 -20.64 -37.57 14.43
CA TYR A 96 -21.59 -36.48 14.65
C TYR A 96 -22.56 -36.43 13.49
N THR A 97 -23.83 -36.27 13.84
CA THR A 97 -24.91 -36.23 12.89
C THR A 97 -25.64 -34.91 13.04
N VAL A 98 -25.80 -34.15 11.96
CA VAL A 98 -26.64 -32.94 11.98
C VAL A 98 -27.83 -33.15 11.07
N VAL A 99 -29.02 -33.20 11.65
CA VAL A 99 -30.28 -33.25 10.92
C VAL A 99 -30.72 -31.82 10.64
N ILE A 100 -30.87 -31.51 9.36
CA ILE A 100 -31.29 -30.19 8.88
C ILE A 100 -32.62 -30.37 8.19
N ILE A 101 -33.69 -29.72 8.66
CA ILE A 101 -35.00 -29.72 7.99
C ILE A 101 -35.17 -28.37 7.30
N LYS A 102 -35.38 -28.43 6.00
CA LYS A 102 -35.66 -27.28 5.13
C LYS A 102 -37.10 -26.79 5.30
N PRO A 103 -37.42 -25.55 4.88
CA PRO A 103 -38.77 -24.99 4.94
C PRO A 103 -39.83 -25.81 4.20
N ASP A 104 -39.45 -26.51 3.13
CA ASP A 104 -40.35 -27.40 2.36
C ASP A 104 -40.59 -28.77 3.04
N GLY A 105 -39.96 -29.02 4.18
CA GLY A 105 -40.05 -30.27 4.93
C GLY A 105 -39.09 -31.37 4.47
N THR A 106 -38.22 -31.10 3.49
CA THR A 106 -37.12 -32.01 3.15
C THR A 106 -36.05 -31.99 4.24
N ASP A 107 -35.48 -33.15 4.53
CA ASP A 107 -34.37 -33.29 5.48
C ASP A 107 -33.03 -33.52 4.75
N VAL A 108 -31.98 -32.94 5.31
CA VAL A 108 -30.58 -33.18 4.96
C VAL A 108 -29.89 -33.63 6.24
N THR A 109 -29.54 -34.90 6.30
CA THR A 109 -28.75 -35.45 7.41
C THR A 109 -27.29 -35.47 7.01
N LEU A 110 -26.47 -34.71 7.73
CA LEU A 110 -25.04 -34.69 7.61
C LEU A 110 -24.47 -35.72 8.59
N GLU A 111 -24.03 -36.86 8.08
CA GLU A 111 -23.43 -37.95 8.85
C GLU A 111 -21.91 -38.01 8.61
N GLY A 112 -21.20 -38.80 9.42
CA GLY A 112 -19.76 -39.01 9.27
C GLY A 112 -18.93 -37.80 9.68
N ILE A 113 -19.52 -36.82 10.37
CA ILE A 113 -18.81 -35.66 10.88
C ILE A 113 -17.96 -36.12 12.08
N GLU A 114 -16.66 -35.86 12.05
CA GLU A 114 -15.79 -36.13 13.18
C GLU A 114 -15.70 -34.90 14.08
N SER A 115 -15.55 -35.07 15.38
CA SER A 115 -15.12 -33.96 16.22
C SER A 115 -13.65 -33.66 15.99
N TYR A 116 -13.22 -32.45 16.30
CA TYR A 116 -11.84 -32.16 16.59
C TYR A 116 -11.35 -33.08 17.70
N PRO A 117 -10.11 -33.61 17.56
CA PRO A 117 -9.47 -34.34 18.64
C PRO A 117 -9.38 -33.49 19.90
N ASP A 118 -9.39 -34.15 21.06
CA ASP A 118 -9.24 -33.57 22.39
C ASP A 118 -10.48 -32.88 22.94
N ASP A 119 -11.08 -31.95 22.19
CA ASP A 119 -12.08 -31.00 22.69
C ASP A 119 -13.53 -31.33 22.29
N GLY A 120 -13.75 -32.24 21.34
CA GLY A 120 -15.09 -32.66 20.96
C GLY A 120 -15.85 -31.61 20.12
N THR A 121 -15.21 -30.53 19.69
CA THR A 121 -15.82 -29.46 18.89
C THR A 121 -15.86 -29.81 17.40
N MET A 122 -16.71 -29.18 16.62
CA MET A 122 -16.70 -29.27 15.15
C MET A 122 -17.52 -28.13 14.59
N TRP A 123 -17.03 -27.45 13.56
CA TRP A 123 -17.81 -26.44 12.86
C TRP A 123 -17.67 -26.58 11.35
N PHE A 124 -18.72 -26.22 10.64
CA PHE A 124 -18.74 -26.21 9.19
C PHE A 124 -19.66 -25.11 8.67
N PRO A 125 -19.36 -24.57 7.48
CA PRO A 125 -20.28 -23.68 6.80
C PRO A 125 -21.43 -24.45 6.15
N TYR A 126 -22.61 -23.84 6.10
CA TYR A 126 -23.79 -24.39 5.43
C TYR A 126 -24.54 -23.29 4.70
N PHE A 127 -24.71 -23.44 3.38
CA PHE A 127 -25.46 -22.46 2.57
C PHE A 127 -26.95 -22.77 2.59
N VAL A 128 -27.76 -21.75 2.85
CA VAL A 128 -29.23 -21.88 2.77
C VAL A 128 -29.73 -21.57 1.37
N ASP A 129 -30.56 -22.46 0.84
CA ASP A 129 -31.06 -22.40 -0.53
C ASP A 129 -32.57 -22.18 -0.63
N GLN A 130 -33.25 -21.99 0.51
CA GLN A 130 -34.70 -21.77 0.58
C GLN A 130 -35.05 -20.72 1.62
N ILE A 131 -35.96 -19.81 1.27
CA ILE A 131 -36.56 -18.83 2.18
C ILE A 131 -37.48 -19.58 3.16
N GLY A 132 -37.42 -19.21 4.43
CA GLY A 132 -38.27 -19.76 5.49
C GLY A 132 -37.51 -20.26 6.70
N ILE A 133 -38.19 -21.00 7.57
CA ILE A 133 -37.60 -21.52 8.81
C ILE A 133 -36.92 -22.85 8.53
N TRP A 134 -35.61 -22.88 8.77
CA TRP A 134 -34.80 -24.08 8.80
C TRP A 134 -34.67 -24.57 10.23
N THR A 135 -34.58 -25.88 10.42
CA THR A 135 -34.27 -26.44 11.73
C THR A 135 -33.02 -27.29 11.69
N PHE A 136 -32.18 -27.16 12.70
CA PHE A 136 -30.95 -27.92 12.86
C PHE A 136 -31.02 -28.68 14.18
N GLN A 137 -30.61 -29.94 14.17
CA GLN A 137 -30.54 -30.79 15.34
C GLN A 137 -29.24 -31.59 15.28
N PHE A 138 -28.46 -31.52 16.35
CA PHE A 138 -27.24 -32.28 16.49
C PHE A 138 -27.55 -33.58 17.24
N GLU A 139 -27.26 -34.68 16.58
CA GLU A 139 -27.36 -36.04 17.11
C GLU A 139 -25.95 -36.57 17.34
N PHE A 140 -25.63 -36.76 18.61
CA PHE A 140 -24.48 -37.51 19.05
C PHE A 140 -24.94 -38.93 19.37
N LEU A 141 -24.54 -39.90 18.54
CA LEU A 141 -25.00 -41.29 18.68
C LEU A 141 -24.33 -42.06 19.85
N GLY A 142 -23.49 -41.37 20.62
CA GLY A 142 -22.61 -41.97 21.61
C GLY A 142 -21.28 -42.38 21.00
N THR A 143 -20.26 -42.58 21.83
CA THR A 143 -18.96 -43.07 21.38
C THR A 143 -18.33 -43.95 22.44
N TYR A 144 -18.00 -45.18 22.05
CA TYR A 144 -17.29 -46.12 22.89
C TYR A 144 -15.79 -46.11 22.56
N PHE A 145 -14.97 -45.81 23.56
CA PHE A 145 -13.52 -45.92 23.49
C PHE A 145 -13.06 -47.13 24.32
N PRO A 146 -12.44 -48.15 23.73
CA PRO A 146 -11.81 -49.20 24.53
C PRO A 146 -10.63 -48.67 25.37
N ALA A 147 -10.28 -49.38 26.45
CA ALA A 147 -9.03 -49.12 27.16
C ALA A 147 -7.86 -49.29 26.18
N GLY A 148 -6.92 -48.35 26.18
CA GLY A 148 -5.84 -48.34 25.21
C GLY A 148 -5.11 -47.02 25.11
N ARG A 149 -4.12 -47.01 24.22
CA ARG A 149 -3.31 -45.84 23.89
C ARG A 149 -3.83 -45.18 22.62
N TYR A 150 -4.00 -43.87 22.64
CA TYR A 150 -4.54 -43.07 21.54
C TYR A 150 -3.52 -42.02 21.09
N ASP A 151 -3.34 -41.81 19.78
CA ASP A 151 -2.35 -40.87 19.21
C ASP A 151 -2.91 -40.09 18.00
N ASN A 152 -3.51 -38.92 18.26
CA ASN A 152 -3.92 -37.90 17.28
C ASN A 152 -4.53 -38.38 15.94
N GLY A 153 -5.32 -39.45 15.97
CA GLY A 153 -5.99 -39.88 14.74
C GLY A 153 -5.10 -40.66 13.75
N VAL A 154 -3.88 -41.10 14.10
CA VAL A 154 -2.93 -41.73 13.14
C VAL A 154 -2.52 -43.14 13.59
N GLY A 155 -3.06 -44.16 12.92
CA GLY A 155 -2.55 -45.54 13.03
C GLY A 155 -3.50 -46.59 12.43
N PRO A 156 -2.98 -47.60 11.68
CA PRO A 156 -3.82 -48.65 11.10
C PRO A 156 -4.43 -49.58 12.18
N PRO A 157 -5.54 -50.28 11.86
CA PRO A 157 -6.24 -51.14 12.82
C PRO A 157 -5.35 -52.25 13.40
N GLY A 158 -5.20 -52.27 14.73
CA GLY A 158 -4.66 -53.42 15.46
C GLY A 158 -3.18 -53.39 15.84
N GLU A 159 -2.46 -52.28 15.65
CA GLU A 159 -1.09 -52.14 16.17
C GLU A 159 -1.04 -51.45 17.55
N ILE A 160 -0.24 -52.01 18.46
CA ILE A 160 0.10 -51.37 19.74
C ILE A 160 1.10 -50.25 19.45
N ILE A 161 0.68 -48.99 19.57
CA ILE A 161 1.57 -47.83 19.43
C ILE A 161 2.60 -47.81 20.57
N THR A 162 3.88 -48.00 20.25
CA THR A 162 4.95 -48.14 21.25
C THR A 162 5.59 -46.81 21.68
N SER A 163 5.31 -45.68 21.02
CA SER A 163 5.77 -44.32 21.43
C SER A 163 4.86 -43.21 20.89
N GLY A 164 4.58 -42.15 21.67
CA GLY A 164 3.58 -41.10 21.34
C GLY A 164 2.15 -41.44 21.83
N GLY A 165 1.33 -40.46 22.20
CA GLY A 165 -0.08 -40.68 22.60
C GLY A 165 -0.42 -40.76 24.10
N SER A 166 -1.72 -40.71 24.42
CA SER A 166 -2.32 -40.76 25.76
C SER A 166 -2.80 -42.17 26.10
N ASN A 167 -2.49 -42.65 27.32
CA ASN A 167 -2.97 -43.94 27.82
C ASN A 167 -4.25 -43.77 28.63
N TYR A 168 -5.21 -44.63 28.37
CA TYR A 168 -6.44 -44.76 29.14
C TYR A 168 -6.61 -46.21 29.58
N ASP A 169 -6.53 -46.44 30.89
CA ASP A 169 -6.57 -47.79 31.48
C ASP A 169 -8.00 -48.36 31.55
N GLU A 170 -9.01 -47.51 31.34
CA GLU A 170 -10.43 -47.84 31.36
C GLU A 170 -11.07 -47.56 30.00
N SER A 171 -11.96 -48.47 29.59
CA SER A 171 -12.89 -48.25 28.50
C SER A 171 -13.97 -47.26 28.93
N VAL A 172 -14.33 -46.34 28.04
CA VAL A 172 -15.32 -45.31 28.33
C VAL A 172 -16.38 -45.27 27.25
N TYR A 173 -17.63 -45.18 27.67
CA TYR A 173 -18.74 -44.90 26.78
C TYR A 173 -19.29 -43.51 27.05
N PHE A 174 -19.26 -42.67 26.03
CA PHE A 174 -19.98 -41.40 26.01
C PHE A 174 -21.40 -41.70 25.54
N GLU A 175 -22.36 -41.45 26.43
CA GLU A 175 -23.77 -41.74 26.17
C GLU A 175 -24.32 -40.88 25.02
N PRO A 176 -25.26 -41.40 24.22
CA PRO A 176 -25.87 -40.64 23.14
C PRO A 176 -26.58 -39.40 23.67
N TRP A 177 -26.61 -38.36 22.86
CA TRP A 177 -27.31 -37.13 23.18
C TRP A 177 -27.85 -36.44 21.93
N SER A 178 -29.02 -35.84 22.06
CA SER A 178 -29.69 -35.09 21.02
C SER A 178 -29.84 -33.64 21.45
N SER A 179 -29.51 -32.70 20.56
CA SER A 179 -29.69 -31.29 20.85
C SER A 179 -31.14 -30.90 20.83
N PRO A 180 -31.50 -29.82 21.56
CA PRO A 180 -32.69 -29.07 21.20
C PRO A 180 -32.61 -28.69 19.72
N ILE A 181 -33.77 -28.64 19.08
CA ILE A 181 -33.90 -28.15 17.72
C ILE A 181 -33.60 -26.64 17.71
N LEU A 182 -32.64 -26.21 16.90
CA LEU A 182 -32.39 -24.80 16.63
C LEU A 182 -33.07 -24.38 15.35
N THR A 183 -33.69 -23.21 15.37
CA THR A 183 -34.33 -22.61 14.19
C THR A 183 -33.48 -21.48 13.63
N VAL A 184 -33.35 -21.44 12.31
CA VAL A 184 -32.78 -20.32 11.56
C VAL A 184 -33.84 -19.78 10.62
N GLU A 185 -34.05 -18.46 10.64
CA GLU A 185 -34.94 -17.79 9.70
C GLU A 185 -34.15 -17.34 8.47
N VAL A 186 -34.52 -17.85 7.29
CA VAL A 186 -33.97 -17.43 6.01
C VAL A 186 -34.90 -16.43 5.36
N LEU A 187 -34.41 -15.23 5.10
CA LEU A 187 -35.11 -14.14 4.46
C LEU A 187 -34.81 -14.12 2.96
N GLU A 188 -35.65 -13.41 2.21
CA GLU A 188 -35.42 -13.15 0.79
C GLU A 188 -34.18 -12.29 0.59
N ASP A 189 -34.08 -11.21 1.36
CA ASP A 189 -32.94 -10.29 1.31
C ASP A 189 -31.75 -10.81 2.11
N TYR A 190 -30.56 -10.47 1.62
CA TYR A 190 -29.30 -10.65 2.33
C TYR A 190 -29.39 -9.98 3.72
N VAL A 191 -29.19 -10.74 4.79
CA VAL A 191 -29.09 -10.16 6.13
C VAL A 191 -27.67 -9.67 6.29
N ALA A 192 -27.49 -8.35 6.40
CA ALA A 192 -26.17 -7.76 6.58
C ALA A 192 -25.39 -8.52 7.66
N GLN A 193 -24.18 -8.99 7.33
CA GLN A 193 -23.29 -9.52 8.36
C GLN A 193 -23.10 -8.44 9.44
N SER A 194 -22.73 -8.82 10.66
CA SER A 194 -22.46 -7.88 11.75
C SER A 194 -21.36 -6.85 11.45
N TRP A 195 -20.68 -7.03 10.31
CA TRP A 195 -19.71 -6.11 9.76
C TRP A 195 -20.38 -5.36 8.61
N PRO A 196 -20.36 -4.02 8.60
CA PRO A 196 -20.88 -3.27 7.47
C PRO A 196 -20.21 -3.79 6.20
N GLU A 197 -21.00 -4.17 5.19
CA GLU A 197 -20.45 -4.26 3.83
C GLU A 197 -19.78 -2.93 3.56
N GLY A 198 -18.47 -2.98 3.41
CA GLY A 198 -17.58 -1.83 3.42
C GLY A 198 -17.67 -1.06 2.12
N ASP A 199 -18.80 -0.41 1.87
CA ASP A 199 -18.99 0.38 0.64
C ASP A 199 -18.51 1.83 0.74
N GLU A 200 -17.89 2.24 1.85
CA GLU A 200 -17.13 3.48 1.86
C GLU A 200 -15.77 3.27 2.52
N ARG A 201 -14.73 3.25 1.66
CA ARG A 201 -13.34 3.47 2.05
C ARG A 201 -13.28 4.74 2.92
N PRO A 202 -12.46 4.78 3.97
CA PRO A 202 -12.36 6.00 4.77
C PRO A 202 -11.90 7.13 3.85
N SER A 203 -12.75 8.14 3.69
CA SER A 203 -12.36 9.37 2.99
C SER A 203 -11.26 10.09 3.77
N ASP A 204 -11.12 9.84 5.07
CA ASP A 204 -10.16 10.49 5.97
C ASP A 204 -9.06 9.52 6.46
N TYR A 205 -7.93 9.53 5.76
CA TYR A 205 -6.76 8.66 5.97
C TYR A 205 -6.03 8.87 7.31
N TRP A 206 -6.42 9.88 8.10
CA TRP A 206 -5.77 10.25 9.36
C TRP A 206 -6.10 9.33 10.55
N THR A 207 -7.07 8.43 10.44
CA THR A 207 -7.58 7.61 11.57
C THR A 207 -6.81 6.30 11.82
N ARG A 208 -5.57 6.16 11.34
CA ARG A 208 -4.79 4.94 11.58
C ARG A 208 -4.42 4.74 13.06
N PRO A 209 -4.36 3.49 13.54
CA PRO A 209 -4.35 2.21 12.80
C PRO A 209 -5.69 1.86 12.16
N VAL A 210 -5.67 1.05 11.08
CA VAL A 210 -6.91 0.49 10.52
C VAL A 210 -7.63 -0.24 11.65
N PRO A 211 -8.89 0.11 11.98
CA PRO A 211 -9.61 -0.53 13.07
C PRO A 211 -9.72 -2.04 12.80
N TYR A 212 -9.58 -2.86 13.85
CA TYR A 212 -9.61 -4.33 13.72
C TYR A 212 -11.00 -4.84 13.29
N GLU A 213 -11.99 -3.98 13.34
CA GLU A 213 -13.36 -4.12 12.85
C GLU A 213 -13.45 -4.01 11.31
N ARG A 214 -12.45 -3.42 10.65
CA ARG A 214 -12.39 -3.21 9.18
C ARG A 214 -11.30 -4.08 8.56
N ARG A 215 -11.40 -5.38 8.81
CA ARG A 215 -10.37 -6.35 8.42
C ARG A 215 -10.15 -6.34 6.91
N GLU A 216 -11.20 -6.13 6.13
CA GLU A 216 -11.24 -6.07 4.67
C GLU A 216 -10.42 -4.93 4.05
N TRP A 217 -10.01 -3.92 4.84
CA TRP A 217 -9.21 -2.78 4.36
C TRP A 217 -7.71 -3.07 4.29
N TRP A 218 -7.28 -4.22 4.80
CA TRP A 218 -5.88 -4.61 4.84
C TRP A 218 -5.15 -4.64 3.47
N PRO A 219 -5.77 -4.92 2.29
CA PRO A 219 -5.07 -4.93 1.00
C PRO A 219 -4.55 -3.54 0.61
N TRP A 220 -5.09 -2.47 1.21
CA TRP A 220 -4.80 -1.08 0.87
C TRP A 220 -3.67 -0.48 1.74
N VAL A 221 -3.01 -1.30 2.56
CA VAL A 221 -2.09 -0.85 3.59
C VAL A 221 -0.64 -1.00 3.14
N GLY A 222 -0.18 -0.07 2.31
CA GLY A 222 1.23 0.09 1.99
C GLY A 222 1.72 -0.34 0.60
N ASN A 223 2.85 0.22 0.18
CA ASN A 223 3.55 -0.05 -1.07
C ASN A 223 4.72 -1.00 -0.80
N TYR A 224 4.67 -2.20 -1.33
CA TYR A 224 5.78 -3.13 -1.19
C TYR A 224 6.06 -3.81 -2.49
N PRO A 225 7.34 -4.11 -2.83
CA PRO A 225 7.61 -5.03 -3.93
C PRO A 225 6.84 -6.31 -3.66
N TRP A 226 5.79 -6.49 -4.48
CA TRP A 226 4.78 -7.51 -4.33
C TRP A 226 5.42 -8.83 -4.74
N TYR A 227 5.95 -9.51 -3.76
CA TYR A 227 6.50 -10.82 -3.97
C TYR A 227 5.76 -11.73 -3.03
N GLY A 228 4.42 -11.79 -3.14
CA GLY A 228 3.66 -12.68 -2.27
C GLY A 228 2.17 -12.83 -2.51
N PRO A 229 1.68 -14.06 -2.77
CA PRO A 229 0.29 -14.40 -2.62
C PRO A 229 -0.14 -14.35 -1.16
N ALA A 230 0.71 -14.24 -0.14
CA ALA A 230 0.18 -14.23 1.24
C ALA A 230 -0.69 -13.01 1.58
N GLY A 231 -0.79 -12.01 0.70
CA GLY A 231 -1.90 -11.07 0.77
C GLY A 231 -3.20 -11.67 0.19
N ALA A 232 -3.14 -12.13 -1.05
CA ALA A 232 -4.27 -12.72 -1.78
C ALA A 232 -4.71 -14.10 -1.24
N GLU A 233 -3.84 -15.10 -1.14
CA GLU A 233 -4.11 -16.41 -0.51
C GLU A 233 -4.70 -16.33 0.90
N PHE A 234 -4.45 -15.25 1.65
CA PHE A 234 -5.03 -15.09 2.98
C PHE A 234 -6.40 -14.42 2.99
N THR A 235 -6.82 -13.74 1.91
CA THR A 235 -7.93 -12.79 2.04
C THR A 235 -8.75 -12.45 0.80
N VAL A 236 -8.25 -12.77 -0.39
CA VAL A 236 -8.88 -12.51 -1.69
C VAL A 236 -8.18 -13.55 -2.56
N GLY A 237 -8.68 -14.79 -2.61
CA GLY A 237 -7.95 -15.91 -3.22
C GLY A 237 -7.32 -15.50 -4.57
N MET A 238 -6.24 -16.17 -5.02
CA MET A 238 -5.66 -15.87 -6.34
C MET A 238 -6.75 -15.78 -7.43
N ASP A 239 -7.81 -16.58 -7.30
CA ASP A 239 -9.03 -16.52 -8.10
C ASP A 239 -9.71 -15.13 -8.13
N GLU A 240 -9.82 -14.44 -6.99
CA GLU A 240 -10.38 -13.07 -6.93
C GLU A 240 -9.43 -12.01 -7.49
N PHE A 241 -8.10 -12.17 -7.30
CA PHE A 241 -7.11 -11.32 -7.96
C PHE A 241 -7.21 -11.47 -9.48
N SER A 242 -7.19 -12.71 -9.97
CA SER A 242 -7.35 -13.03 -11.40
C SER A 242 -8.71 -12.61 -11.94
N ALA A 243 -9.77 -12.62 -11.13
CA ALA A 243 -11.07 -12.10 -11.53
C ALA A 243 -11.08 -10.57 -11.70
N ARG A 244 -10.35 -9.82 -10.85
CA ARG A 244 -10.31 -8.35 -10.93
C ARG A 244 -9.24 -7.83 -11.89
N TYR A 245 -8.12 -8.53 -12.01
CA TYR A 245 -6.98 -8.21 -12.86
C TYR A 245 -6.56 -9.45 -13.66
N PRO A 246 -7.40 -9.85 -14.64
CA PRO A 246 -7.11 -11.03 -15.45
C PRO A 246 -5.77 -10.88 -16.15
N ASP A 247 -5.07 -12.03 -16.23
CA ASP A 247 -3.76 -12.21 -16.86
C ASP A 247 -2.63 -11.31 -16.34
N THR A 248 -2.89 -10.44 -15.36
CA THR A 248 -1.89 -9.53 -14.83
C THR A 248 -0.95 -10.28 -13.89
N ASN A 249 0.34 -10.15 -14.11
CA ASN A 249 1.38 -10.72 -13.29
C ASN A 249 1.25 -10.14 -11.88
N PRO A 250 0.87 -10.96 -10.88
CA PRO A 250 0.78 -10.46 -9.53
C PRO A 250 2.17 -10.00 -9.08
N TYR A 251 3.26 -10.73 -9.40
CA TYR A 251 4.62 -10.51 -8.88
C TYR A 251 5.56 -9.75 -9.82
N PRO A 252 5.67 -8.40 -9.73
CA PRO A 252 6.58 -7.64 -10.59
C PRO A 252 8.05 -8.02 -10.31
N PRO A 253 8.80 -8.65 -11.24
CA PRO A 253 10.20 -9.03 -11.03
C PRO A 253 11.13 -7.83 -10.74
N GLY A 254 12.20 -8.08 -9.98
CA GLY A 254 13.14 -7.06 -9.49
C GLY A 254 13.97 -6.29 -10.53
N HIS A 255 13.85 -6.63 -11.82
CA HIS A 255 14.36 -5.80 -12.94
C HIS A 255 13.31 -4.87 -13.54
N GLN A 256 12.01 -5.08 -13.27
CA GLN A 256 10.90 -4.19 -13.60
C GLN A 256 10.73 -3.03 -12.58
N ARG A 257 11.81 -2.61 -11.90
CA ARG A 257 11.85 -1.42 -11.01
C ARG A 257 11.46 -0.08 -11.69
N ARG A 258 11.04 -0.13 -12.95
CA ARG A 258 10.67 1.00 -13.79
C ARG A 258 9.22 0.95 -14.30
N GLY A 259 8.54 -0.19 -14.11
CA GLY A 259 7.16 -0.45 -14.49
C GLY A 259 6.33 -0.83 -13.27
N ILE A 260 6.21 0.07 -12.29
CA ILE A 260 5.60 -0.29 -11.00
C ILE A 260 4.09 -0.14 -11.12
N PHE A 261 3.41 -1.27 -11.29
CA PHE A 261 1.99 -1.38 -11.00
C PHE A 261 1.83 -1.85 -9.55
N THR A 262 1.13 -1.06 -8.75
CA THR A 262 0.77 -1.44 -7.40
C THR A 262 -0.75 -1.55 -7.33
N PRO A 263 -1.33 -2.73 -7.67
CA PRO A 263 -2.76 -2.94 -7.50
C PRO A 263 -3.08 -2.72 -6.02
N TRP A 264 -4.25 -2.15 -5.70
CA TRP A 264 -4.76 -1.94 -4.33
C TRP A 264 -4.26 -0.73 -3.55
N VAL A 265 -3.11 -0.16 -3.87
CA VAL A 265 -2.66 1.00 -3.10
C VAL A 265 -3.31 2.27 -3.63
N LEU A 266 -3.69 3.12 -2.69
CA LEU A 266 -4.28 4.42 -3.00
C LEU A 266 -3.16 5.41 -3.30
N GLY A 267 -3.31 6.14 -4.39
CA GLY A 267 -2.48 7.28 -4.72
C GLY A 267 -3.11 8.60 -4.24
N PRO A 268 -2.36 9.71 -4.27
CA PRO A 268 -2.90 11.02 -3.97
C PRO A 268 -3.91 11.48 -5.03
N GLU A 269 -5.08 11.91 -4.55
CA GLU A 269 -6.18 12.48 -5.35
C GLU A 269 -5.96 13.96 -5.71
N SER A 270 -4.96 14.61 -5.11
CA SER A 270 -4.63 16.00 -5.39
C SER A 270 -3.12 16.28 -5.29
N ALA A 271 -2.73 17.45 -5.78
CA ALA A 271 -1.36 17.95 -5.73
C ALA A 271 -0.90 18.46 -4.35
N HIS A 272 -1.67 18.22 -3.29
CA HIS A 272 -1.38 18.71 -1.95
C HIS A 272 -0.06 18.13 -1.39
N VAL A 273 0.85 19.00 -0.95
CA VAL A 273 2.13 18.61 -0.34
C VAL A 273 1.94 18.49 1.17
N VAL A 274 1.91 17.27 1.69
CA VAL A 274 1.66 17.03 3.12
C VAL A 274 2.91 17.28 3.98
N TRP A 275 4.10 16.94 3.48
CA TRP A 275 5.36 17.28 4.12
C TRP A 275 6.49 17.31 3.09
N LYS A 276 7.57 18.00 3.44
CA LYS A 276 8.82 17.98 2.69
C LYS A 276 10.02 17.93 3.63
N ARG A 277 11.11 17.33 3.16
CA ARG A 277 12.37 17.24 3.91
C ARG A 277 13.53 17.59 3.03
N GLN A 278 14.42 18.46 3.52
CA GLN A 278 15.68 18.72 2.83
C GLN A 278 16.60 17.50 2.98
N MET A 279 16.95 16.87 1.87
CA MET A 279 17.80 15.68 1.81
C MET A 279 19.26 16.06 1.47
N THR A 280 19.42 17.07 0.63
CA THR A 280 20.73 17.62 0.24
C THR A 280 20.60 19.12 0.02
N MET A 281 21.73 19.82 -0.08
CA MET A 281 21.73 21.16 -0.66
C MET A 281 21.51 21.01 -2.17
N GLY A 282 20.34 21.45 -2.66
CA GLY A 282 20.04 21.52 -4.08
C GLY A 282 19.68 22.94 -4.50
N GLY A 283 19.34 23.10 -5.78
CA GLY A 283 19.04 24.37 -6.40
C GLY A 283 19.71 24.52 -7.77
N ILE A 284 19.21 25.44 -8.58
CA ILE A 284 19.81 25.76 -9.89
C ILE A 284 21.14 26.46 -9.63
N LEU A 285 22.23 25.70 -9.68
CA LEU A 285 23.57 26.28 -9.80
C LEU A 285 23.65 26.93 -11.18
N GLY A 286 23.86 28.25 -11.22
CA GLY A 286 24.22 28.93 -12.46
C GLY A 286 25.36 28.20 -13.17
N GLY A 287 25.27 28.08 -14.48
CA GLY A 287 26.26 27.37 -15.30
C GLY A 287 26.24 27.87 -16.74
N ASP A 288 27.34 27.61 -17.45
CA ASP A 288 27.46 27.99 -18.86
C ASP A 288 26.37 27.29 -19.69
N TYR A 289 25.73 28.06 -20.57
CA TYR A 289 24.67 27.58 -21.45
C TYR A 289 25.15 26.35 -22.24
N GLY A 290 24.36 25.28 -22.25
CA GLY A 290 24.62 24.06 -23.01
C GLY A 290 25.48 23.00 -22.31
N ARG A 291 25.86 23.20 -21.05
CA ARG A 291 26.56 22.17 -20.27
C ARG A 291 25.59 21.04 -19.87
N GLU A 292 25.95 19.77 -20.16
CA GLU A 292 25.17 18.60 -19.74
C GLU A 292 25.02 18.57 -18.21
N VAL A 293 23.78 18.35 -17.79
CA VAL A 293 23.42 18.14 -16.40
C VAL A 293 23.76 16.70 -16.02
N SER A 294 24.51 16.51 -14.94
CA SER A 294 24.70 15.20 -14.31
C SER A 294 24.13 15.20 -12.90
N SER A 295 23.76 14.03 -12.39
CA SER A 295 23.34 13.86 -10.99
C SER A 295 24.37 14.39 -9.99
N ALA A 296 25.66 14.38 -10.35
CA ALA A 296 26.72 14.97 -9.53
C ALA A 296 26.72 16.51 -9.53
N ASN A 297 26.28 17.16 -10.62
CA ASN A 297 26.34 18.61 -10.82
C ASN A 297 25.12 19.37 -10.27
N ILE A 298 23.95 18.74 -10.09
CA ILE A 298 22.76 19.37 -9.47
C ILE A 298 22.70 19.12 -7.96
N PHE A 299 23.09 17.93 -7.51
CA PHE A 299 22.88 17.47 -6.14
C PHE A 299 24.13 17.52 -5.25
N GLY A 300 25.18 18.24 -5.66
CA GLY A 300 26.39 18.42 -4.86
C GLY A 300 27.15 17.12 -4.57
N GLY A 301 27.24 16.20 -5.53
CA GLY A 301 28.07 15.00 -5.39
C GLY A 301 27.39 13.76 -4.80
N MET A 302 26.08 13.58 -4.96
CA MET A 302 25.39 12.28 -4.75
C MET A 302 25.71 11.23 -5.85
N GLY A 303 26.97 11.22 -6.30
CA GLY A 303 27.57 10.27 -7.22
C GLY A 303 29.02 9.93 -6.87
N LEU A 304 29.51 10.35 -5.70
CA LEU A 304 30.79 9.88 -5.16
C LEU A 304 30.53 8.78 -4.12
N GLY A 305 30.46 7.55 -4.60
CA GLY A 305 30.64 6.35 -3.78
C GLY A 305 29.37 5.71 -3.23
N GLY A 306 28.71 4.88 -4.05
CA GLY A 306 28.21 3.62 -3.51
C GLY A 306 26.91 3.64 -2.74
N ASP A 307 26.01 4.54 -3.10
CA ASP A 307 24.61 4.30 -2.84
C ASP A 307 24.08 3.36 -3.94
N PRO A 308 23.85 2.04 -3.69
CA PRO A 308 23.23 1.17 -4.68
C PRO A 308 21.73 1.47 -4.84
N SER A 309 21.14 2.24 -3.91
CA SER A 309 19.78 2.77 -3.98
C SER A 309 19.71 4.12 -4.67
N GLY A 310 20.81 4.86 -4.85
CA GLY A 310 21.00 6.06 -5.70
C GLY A 310 19.91 7.16 -5.69
N TYR A 311 18.88 7.07 -4.86
CA TYR A 311 17.61 7.73 -5.14
C TYR A 311 16.83 7.99 -3.85
N GLY A 312 16.47 9.25 -3.64
CA GLY A 312 15.86 9.77 -2.42
C GLY A 312 14.37 9.46 -2.28
N TYR A 313 13.97 8.20 -2.40
CA TYR A 313 12.60 7.72 -2.17
C TYR A 313 12.62 6.43 -1.35
N PRO A 314 11.55 6.10 -0.60
CA PRO A 314 11.49 4.85 0.15
C PRO A 314 11.39 3.65 -0.78
N GLU A 315 12.04 2.54 -0.41
CA GLU A 315 11.95 1.28 -1.15
C GLU A 315 10.68 0.46 -0.79
N ILE A 316 10.03 0.81 0.32
CA ILE A 316 9.16 -0.04 1.13
C ILE A 316 8.24 0.94 1.92
N ILE A 317 6.90 0.85 1.83
CA ILE A 317 5.91 1.64 2.62
C ILE A 317 4.88 0.71 3.30
N TRP A 318 4.89 0.52 4.62
CA TRP A 318 4.04 -0.44 5.38
C TRP A 318 3.30 0.19 6.50
N GLN A 319 1.98 0.01 6.52
CA GLN A 319 1.18 0.45 7.66
C GLN A 319 1.46 1.91 8.02
N GLY A 320 1.50 2.80 7.00
CA GLY A 320 1.85 4.21 7.17
C GLY A 320 3.33 4.49 7.40
N ARG A 321 4.24 3.52 7.24
CA ARG A 321 5.69 3.66 7.49
C ARG A 321 6.47 3.52 6.21
N ALA A 322 7.21 4.53 5.83
CA ALA A 322 8.13 4.47 4.70
C ALA A 322 9.55 4.16 5.18
N TYR A 323 10.26 3.32 4.43
CA TYR A 323 11.60 2.86 4.76
C TYR A 323 12.52 3.21 3.61
N HIS A 324 13.62 3.87 3.94
CA HIS A 324 14.42 4.60 2.95
C HIS A 324 15.90 4.55 3.32
N THR A 325 16.76 4.28 2.34
CA THR A 325 18.21 4.43 2.45
C THR A 325 18.66 5.85 2.09
N VAL A 326 19.40 6.52 2.99
CA VAL A 326 19.90 7.89 2.79
C VAL A 326 21.41 7.95 3.02
N THR A 327 22.09 8.91 2.39
CA THR A 327 23.49 9.21 2.70
C THR A 327 23.59 10.41 3.63
N LYS A 328 24.29 10.29 4.76
CA LYS A 328 24.59 11.38 5.69
C LYS A 328 26.09 11.69 5.72
N GLN A 329 26.45 12.93 5.99
CA GLN A 329 27.87 13.32 6.10
C GLN A 329 28.47 12.81 7.42
N GLY A 330 29.49 11.95 7.34
CA GLY A 330 30.26 11.48 8.50
C GLY A 330 31.43 12.40 8.85
N ALA A 331 31.99 12.25 10.05
CA ALA A 331 33.20 12.95 10.49
C ALA A 331 34.43 12.45 9.69
N GLY A 332 34.72 13.06 8.53
CA GLY A 332 35.88 12.74 7.69
C GLY A 332 35.51 12.21 6.29
N THR A 333 35.11 13.13 5.41
CA THR A 333 35.19 13.09 3.93
C THR A 333 34.70 11.88 3.12
N THR A 334 33.88 10.98 3.65
CA THR A 334 33.01 10.10 2.82
C THR A 334 31.63 9.98 3.46
N GLY A 335 30.56 10.09 2.66
CA GLY A 335 29.19 9.93 3.15
C GLY A 335 28.98 8.53 3.73
N GLN A 336 28.26 8.45 4.86
CA GLN A 336 27.86 7.21 5.50
C GLN A 336 26.42 6.89 5.11
N LEU A 337 26.10 5.63 4.82
CA LEU A 337 24.75 5.21 4.50
C LEU A 337 23.94 4.98 5.78
N TRP A 338 22.69 5.41 5.79
CA TRP A 338 21.74 5.30 6.88
C TRP A 338 20.43 4.74 6.36
N TRP A 339 19.80 3.87 7.14
CA TRP A 339 18.48 3.36 6.83
C TRP A 339 17.48 3.96 7.82
N GLN A 340 16.41 4.55 7.29
CA GLN A 340 15.41 5.30 8.05
C GLN A 340 14.05 4.65 7.90
N CYS A 341 13.28 4.65 8.98
CA CYS A 341 11.84 4.40 8.98
C CYS A 341 11.14 5.67 9.46
N TYR A 342 10.18 6.16 8.69
CA TYR A 342 9.42 7.36 9.02
C TYR A 342 7.93 7.20 8.72
N ASP A 343 7.10 8.01 9.35
CA ASP A 343 5.67 8.07 9.05
C ASP A 343 5.43 8.74 7.70
N ILE A 344 4.77 8.06 6.77
CA ILE A 344 4.57 8.58 5.42
C ILE A 344 3.64 9.82 5.39
N ARG A 345 2.84 10.02 6.44
CA ARG A 345 1.87 11.13 6.52
C ARG A 345 2.49 12.38 7.12
N THR A 346 3.44 12.23 8.05
CA THR A 346 4.01 13.36 8.79
C THR A 346 5.50 13.59 8.51
N GLY A 347 6.17 12.59 7.95
CA GLY A 347 7.62 12.53 7.83
C GLY A 347 8.33 12.18 9.15
N GLU A 348 7.64 12.05 10.29
CA GLU A 348 8.31 11.81 11.59
C GLU A 348 9.16 10.54 11.58
N LEU A 349 10.42 10.62 12.01
CA LEU A 349 11.30 9.45 12.09
C LEU A 349 10.90 8.56 13.26
N TYR A 350 10.61 7.30 12.97
CA TYR A 350 10.41 6.28 13.99
C TYR A 350 11.72 5.70 14.50
N TRP A 351 12.62 5.39 13.58
CA TRP A 351 13.96 4.93 13.89
C TRP A 351 14.89 5.17 12.71
N GLU A 352 16.18 5.21 12.99
CA GLU A 352 17.22 5.19 11.99
C GLU A 352 18.43 4.42 12.51
N MET A 353 19.18 3.83 11.58
CA MET A 353 20.42 3.14 11.89
C MET A 353 21.40 3.27 10.75
N GLU A 354 22.68 3.08 11.04
CA GLU A 354 23.69 2.93 10.00
C GLU A 354 23.31 1.77 9.09
N ALA A 355 23.21 2.04 7.78
CA ALA A 355 22.91 1.01 6.81
C ALA A 355 24.13 0.09 6.71
N PRO A 356 23.97 -1.22 6.96
CA PRO A 356 25.09 -2.12 6.79
C PRO A 356 25.49 -2.11 5.31
N PHE A 357 26.78 -1.97 5.04
CA PHE A 357 27.32 -1.89 3.70
C PHE A 357 28.46 -2.88 3.50
N VAL A 358 28.73 -3.19 2.26
CA VAL A 358 29.81 -4.08 1.84
C VAL A 358 30.39 -3.59 0.53
N MET A 359 31.71 -3.60 0.41
CA MET A 359 32.40 -3.11 -0.79
C MET A 359 32.04 -3.97 -2.01
N ALA A 360 31.78 -3.32 -3.15
CA ALA A 360 31.46 -3.92 -4.44
C ALA A 360 32.24 -3.22 -5.56
N THR A 361 32.64 -3.98 -6.58
CA THR A 361 33.33 -3.41 -7.75
C THR A 361 32.30 -2.95 -8.77
N ILE A 362 32.12 -1.64 -8.92
CA ILE A 362 31.23 -1.03 -9.92
C ILE A 362 32.11 -0.32 -10.95
N ARG A 363 32.01 -0.73 -12.23
CA ARG A 363 32.85 -0.20 -13.34
C ARG A 363 34.36 -0.22 -13.01
N GLY A 364 34.82 -1.23 -12.27
CA GLY A 364 36.22 -1.37 -11.87
C GLY A 364 36.63 -0.62 -10.60
N VAL A 365 35.70 0.07 -9.92
CA VAL A 365 35.96 0.84 -8.69
C VAL A 365 35.31 0.16 -7.48
N LEU A 366 36.06 -0.01 -6.39
CA LEU A 366 35.50 -0.47 -5.13
C LEU A 366 34.62 0.62 -4.52
N THR A 367 33.35 0.28 -4.32
CA THR A 367 32.30 1.20 -3.94
C THR A 367 31.48 0.56 -2.82
N PRO A 368 31.14 1.25 -1.71
CA PRO A 368 30.18 0.73 -0.74
C PRO A 368 28.89 0.30 -1.45
N ALA A 369 28.23 -0.75 -0.96
CA ALA A 369 26.88 -1.08 -1.38
C ALA A 369 26.06 -1.49 -0.16
N SER A 370 24.99 -0.74 0.10
CA SER A 370 23.95 -1.04 1.09
C SER A 370 23.41 -2.46 0.96
N ILE A 371 23.20 -3.12 2.09
CA ILE A 371 22.40 -4.35 2.22
C ILE A 371 21.06 -4.01 2.88
N THR A 372 20.29 -3.13 2.25
CA THR A 372 18.97 -2.72 2.72
C THR A 372 17.86 -3.65 2.23
N PRO A 373 16.84 -3.93 3.07
CA PRO A 373 15.69 -4.72 2.67
C PRO A 373 14.95 -4.14 1.48
N ASN A 374 14.41 -5.04 0.66
CA ASN A 374 13.64 -4.70 -0.54
C ASN A 374 12.36 -5.55 -0.69
N ALA A 375 11.96 -6.23 0.38
CA ALA A 375 10.71 -6.96 0.45
C ALA A 375 10.18 -6.98 1.89
N ILE A 376 8.89 -7.28 2.04
CA ILE A 376 8.27 -7.63 3.32
C ILE A 376 7.81 -9.09 3.30
N GLU A 377 8.00 -9.78 4.41
CA GLU A 377 7.60 -11.18 4.61
C GLU A 377 6.73 -11.30 5.85
N TYR A 378 5.68 -12.09 5.72
CA TYR A 378 4.76 -12.44 6.80
C TYR A 378 5.00 -13.89 7.23
N THR A 379 5.24 -14.08 8.52
CA THR A 379 5.17 -15.40 9.16
C THR A 379 3.74 -15.63 9.59
N ILE A 380 3.18 -16.75 9.19
CA ILE A 380 1.84 -17.17 9.64
C ILE A 380 2.03 -18.28 10.66
N GLY A 381 1.42 -18.09 11.83
CA GLY A 381 1.46 -19.11 12.89
C GLY A 381 0.32 -20.11 12.75
N ALA A 382 0.54 -21.32 13.26
CA ALA A 382 -0.56 -22.21 13.61
C ALA A 382 -1.25 -21.68 14.87
N ILE A 383 -2.56 -21.87 14.96
CA ILE A 383 -3.32 -21.64 16.19
C ILE A 383 -2.78 -22.60 17.25
N PRO A 384 -2.39 -22.13 18.45
CA PRO A 384 -2.21 -23.02 19.58
C PRO A 384 -3.57 -23.70 19.84
N SER A 385 -3.67 -24.98 19.48
CA SER A 385 -4.82 -25.87 19.74
C SER A 385 -6.20 -25.40 19.22
N GLY A 386 -6.37 -25.32 17.89
CA GLY A 386 -7.70 -25.23 17.29
C GLY A 386 -7.60 -25.19 15.78
N GLY A 387 -8.10 -26.20 15.08
CA GLY A 387 -7.87 -26.46 13.65
C GLY A 387 -8.50 -25.48 12.65
N GLY A 388 -8.52 -24.18 12.94
CA GLY A 388 -8.75 -23.18 11.90
C GLY A 388 -7.57 -23.14 10.92
N PHE A 389 -7.86 -22.81 9.66
CA PHE A 389 -6.83 -22.40 8.71
C PHE A 389 -5.90 -21.38 9.39
N PRO A 390 -4.57 -21.47 9.19
CA PRO A 390 -3.67 -20.48 9.78
C PRO A 390 -4.01 -19.13 9.16
N THR A 391 -4.69 -18.23 9.89
CA THR A 391 -5.21 -16.95 9.36
C THR A 391 -4.59 -15.71 10.00
N HIS A 392 -3.64 -15.88 10.93
CA HIS A 392 -3.02 -14.74 11.61
C HIS A 392 -1.53 -14.63 11.30
N VAL A 393 -1.16 -13.46 10.75
CA VAL A 393 0.21 -12.98 10.70
C VAL A 393 0.73 -12.91 12.13
N THR A 394 1.59 -13.86 12.50
CA THR A 394 2.24 -13.86 13.81
C THR A 394 3.42 -12.91 13.83
N GLU A 395 4.06 -12.71 12.67
CA GLU A 395 5.20 -11.80 12.55
C GLU A 395 5.28 -11.16 11.16
N SER A 396 5.87 -9.97 11.09
CA SER A 396 6.25 -9.30 9.84
C SER A 396 7.73 -8.96 9.86
N ASN A 397 8.40 -9.16 8.73
CA ASN A 397 9.84 -9.05 8.56
C ASN A 397 10.18 -8.24 7.31
N LEU A 398 11.14 -7.33 7.42
CA LEU A 398 11.77 -6.73 6.24
C LEU A 398 12.88 -7.67 5.77
N VAL A 399 12.89 -8.04 4.49
CA VAL A 399 13.74 -9.10 3.94
C VAL A 399 14.79 -8.54 2.99
N TYR A 400 16.01 -9.03 3.15
CA TYR A 400 17.12 -8.87 2.20
C TYR A 400 17.64 -10.26 1.80
N ILE A 401 17.75 -10.50 0.49
CA ILE A 401 18.35 -11.71 -0.08
C ILE A 401 19.47 -11.32 -1.04
N GLY A 402 20.69 -11.67 -0.69
CA GLY A 402 21.84 -11.31 -1.51
C GLY A 402 23.16 -11.63 -0.84
N ARG A 403 24.20 -11.71 -1.66
CA ARG A 403 25.58 -12.01 -1.25
C ARG A 403 25.71 -13.29 -0.42
N GLY A 404 24.88 -14.29 -0.72
CA GLY A 404 24.89 -15.57 -0.02
C GLY A 404 24.27 -15.54 1.38
N SER A 405 23.48 -14.51 1.70
CA SER A 405 22.71 -14.42 2.95
C SER A 405 21.22 -14.11 2.74
N LEU A 406 20.40 -14.62 3.65
CA LEU A 406 19.04 -14.18 3.94
C LEU A 406 19.08 -13.41 5.27
N ILE A 407 18.70 -12.13 5.24
CA ILE A 407 18.63 -11.27 6.42
C ILE A 407 17.20 -10.78 6.61
N LYS A 408 16.70 -10.86 7.85
CA LYS A 408 15.37 -10.37 8.24
C LYS A 408 15.48 -9.35 9.34
N TYR A 409 14.75 -8.25 9.22
CA TYR A 409 14.71 -7.16 10.19
C TYR A 409 13.31 -6.94 10.74
N ARG A 410 13.20 -6.49 11.99
CA ARG A 410 11.95 -6.03 12.60
C ARG A 410 11.50 -4.73 11.93
N PRO A 411 10.31 -4.65 11.31
CA PRO A 411 9.86 -3.39 10.70
C PRO A 411 9.70 -2.25 11.72
N MET A 412 9.38 -2.56 12.98
CA MET A 412 9.15 -1.57 14.02
C MET A 412 10.42 -1.02 14.68
N THR A 413 11.54 -1.73 14.60
CA THR A 413 12.76 -1.37 15.36
C THR A 413 14.05 -1.43 14.55
N GLY A 414 14.02 -1.93 13.32
CA GLY A 414 15.21 -2.17 12.50
C GLY A 414 16.11 -3.30 13.00
N GLN A 415 15.78 -3.99 14.10
CA GLN A 415 16.64 -5.04 14.67
C GLN A 415 16.70 -6.29 13.76
N ILE A 416 17.89 -6.85 13.57
CA ILE A 416 18.07 -8.13 12.87
C ILE A 416 17.43 -9.26 13.69
N ARG A 417 16.51 -9.99 13.07
CA ARG A 417 15.90 -11.23 13.61
C ARG A 417 16.54 -12.49 13.08
N THR A 418 16.93 -12.48 11.80
CA THR A 418 17.48 -13.65 11.13
C THR A 418 18.63 -13.19 10.25
N ASN A 419 19.74 -13.92 10.30
CA ASN A 419 20.87 -13.75 9.39
C ASN A 419 21.46 -15.13 9.17
N VAL A 420 21.10 -15.75 8.05
CA VAL A 420 21.50 -17.13 7.72
C VAL A 420 22.16 -17.16 6.34
N SER A 421 23.13 -18.06 6.19
CA SER A 421 23.74 -18.29 4.88
C SER A 421 22.77 -19.05 3.97
N ILE A 422 22.77 -18.68 2.69
CA ILE A 422 22.09 -19.39 1.60
C ILE A 422 23.09 -20.03 0.62
N ALA A 423 24.36 -20.18 1.01
CA ALA A 423 25.36 -20.85 0.19
C ALA A 423 24.86 -22.25 -0.23
N PRO A 424 25.12 -22.69 -1.47
CA PRO A 424 26.02 -22.09 -2.47
C PRO A 424 25.40 -20.97 -3.31
N LEU A 425 24.18 -20.53 -3.02
CA LEU A 425 23.57 -19.40 -3.73
C LEU A 425 24.27 -18.09 -3.39
N SER A 426 24.31 -17.16 -4.36
CA SER A 426 24.82 -15.80 -4.16
C SER A 426 23.71 -14.76 -4.03
N SER A 427 22.50 -15.04 -4.51
CA SER A 427 21.33 -14.16 -4.40
C SER A 427 20.05 -14.96 -4.61
N GLY A 428 18.90 -14.31 -4.43
CA GLY A 428 17.61 -14.85 -4.81
C GLY A 428 16.63 -13.72 -5.11
N THR A 429 15.75 -13.97 -6.07
CA THR A 429 14.58 -13.14 -6.34
C THR A 429 13.50 -13.58 -5.38
N TYR A 430 13.27 -12.81 -4.32
CA TYR A 430 12.04 -12.95 -3.56
C TYR A 430 10.90 -12.69 -4.55
N TYR A 431 9.99 -13.64 -4.74
CA TYR A 431 8.91 -13.54 -5.73
C TYR A 431 7.55 -13.86 -5.15
N ARG A 432 7.51 -14.59 -4.03
CA ARG A 432 6.29 -15.02 -3.34
C ARG A 432 6.53 -15.01 -1.82
N ASN A 433 5.50 -14.80 -0.99
CA ASN A 433 5.67 -14.53 0.43
C ASN A 433 6.24 -15.78 1.07
N GLY A 434 7.40 -15.66 1.67
CA GLY A 434 8.08 -16.82 2.21
C GLY A 434 8.85 -17.65 1.18
N TYR A 435 8.99 -17.19 -0.07
CA TYR A 435 9.65 -17.92 -1.17
C TYR A 435 10.53 -17.02 -2.05
N ALA A 436 11.64 -17.59 -2.47
CA ALA A 436 12.57 -16.98 -3.40
C ALA A 436 13.03 -17.98 -4.47
N MET A 437 13.39 -17.45 -5.64
CA MET A 437 13.98 -18.20 -6.74
C MET A 437 15.41 -17.77 -6.95
N SER A 438 16.29 -18.75 -7.16
CA SER A 438 17.71 -18.52 -7.39
C SER A 438 18.23 -19.42 -8.49
N VAL A 439 19.08 -18.88 -9.36
CA VAL A 439 19.80 -19.70 -10.35
C VAL A 439 21.19 -20.00 -9.83
N GLN A 440 21.45 -21.28 -9.59
CA GLN A 440 22.75 -21.80 -9.21
C GLN A 440 23.57 -22.18 -10.46
N ASN A 441 24.81 -21.71 -10.51
CA ASN A 441 25.78 -22.14 -11.51
C ASN A 441 26.48 -23.42 -11.02
N LEU A 442 26.37 -24.51 -11.80
CA LEU A 442 26.98 -25.81 -11.48
C LEU A 442 28.37 -25.99 -12.14
N GLY A 443 28.79 -25.04 -12.98
CA GLY A 443 29.98 -25.15 -13.83
C GLY A 443 29.65 -25.76 -15.19
N GLY A 444 30.57 -25.65 -16.16
CA GLY A 444 30.40 -26.28 -17.48
C GLY A 444 29.31 -25.68 -18.39
N GLY A 445 28.62 -24.62 -17.96
CA GLY A 445 27.42 -24.10 -18.64
C GLY A 445 26.12 -24.69 -18.10
N ASP A 446 26.19 -25.53 -17.06
CA ASP A 446 25.03 -26.14 -16.43
C ASP A 446 24.47 -25.23 -15.34
N TYR A 447 23.15 -25.02 -15.35
CA TYR A 447 22.44 -24.22 -14.37
C TYR A 447 21.31 -25.00 -13.73
N ARG A 448 20.95 -24.56 -12.52
CA ARG A 448 19.85 -25.12 -11.74
C ARG A 448 19.00 -23.98 -11.20
N LEU A 449 17.69 -24.04 -11.43
CA LEU A 449 16.73 -23.16 -10.81
C LEU A 449 16.33 -23.77 -9.47
N ILE A 450 16.53 -23.02 -8.39
CA ILE A 450 16.19 -23.41 -7.03
C ILE A 450 15.04 -22.52 -6.58
N ASN A 451 13.88 -23.12 -6.33
CA ASN A 451 12.79 -22.50 -5.57
C ASN A 451 12.99 -22.88 -4.10
N TRP A 452 13.02 -21.91 -3.20
CA TRP A 452 13.33 -22.14 -1.80
C TRP A 452 12.54 -21.21 -0.87
N THR A 453 12.29 -21.67 0.35
CA THR A 453 11.54 -20.91 1.35
C THR A 453 12.43 -20.01 2.20
N THR A 454 12.02 -18.76 2.33
CA THR A 454 12.60 -17.80 3.27
C THR A 454 12.04 -17.99 4.68
N LEU A 455 10.92 -18.70 4.86
CA LEU A 455 10.27 -18.90 6.17
C LEU A 455 11.13 -19.71 7.15
N GLY A 456 10.83 -19.56 8.44
CA GLY A 456 11.52 -20.25 9.53
C GLY A 456 12.93 -19.73 9.81
N THR A 457 13.56 -20.31 10.84
CA THR A 457 14.84 -19.84 11.41
C THR A 457 16.01 -20.79 11.17
N THR A 458 15.78 -21.93 10.52
CA THR A 458 16.83 -22.92 10.21
C THR A 458 17.98 -22.30 9.41
N SER A 459 19.21 -22.57 9.81
CA SER A 459 20.42 -22.20 9.07
C SER A 459 20.79 -23.22 8.00
N ASN A 460 20.11 -24.38 7.95
CA ASN A 460 20.35 -25.40 6.95
C ASN A 460 19.62 -25.05 5.64
N PHE A 461 20.36 -24.54 4.65
CA PHE A 461 19.79 -24.18 3.36
C PHE A 461 19.12 -25.36 2.63
N ALA A 462 19.62 -26.59 2.78
CA ALA A 462 19.01 -27.76 2.13
C ALA A 462 17.57 -27.99 2.59
N SER A 463 17.27 -27.72 3.87
CA SER A 463 15.89 -27.80 4.41
C SER A 463 14.96 -26.68 3.92
N ARG A 464 15.50 -25.67 3.22
CA ARG A 464 14.74 -24.57 2.63
C ARG A 464 14.41 -24.81 1.16
N VAL A 465 15.04 -25.78 0.51
CA VAL A 465 14.80 -26.05 -0.92
C VAL A 465 13.43 -26.70 -1.08
N VAL A 466 12.58 -26.07 -1.89
CA VAL A 466 11.22 -26.54 -2.23
C VAL A 466 11.28 -27.35 -3.51
N SER A 467 11.93 -26.82 -4.53
CA SER A 467 12.25 -27.54 -5.75
C SER A 467 13.62 -27.14 -6.26
N ASN A 468 14.27 -28.06 -6.96
CA ASN A 468 15.43 -27.74 -7.75
C ASN A 468 15.37 -28.47 -9.08
N ILE A 469 15.43 -27.73 -10.17
CA ILE A 469 15.25 -28.24 -11.52
C ILE A 469 16.42 -27.79 -12.39
N THR A 470 16.74 -28.56 -13.42
CA THR A 470 17.68 -28.13 -14.46
C THR A 470 17.16 -26.84 -15.08
N TRP A 471 18.07 -25.92 -15.40
CA TRP A 471 17.70 -24.62 -15.95
C TRP A 471 18.56 -24.29 -17.16
N PRO A 472 17.98 -23.79 -18.27
CA PRO A 472 18.73 -23.55 -19.51
C PRO A 472 19.57 -22.28 -19.44
N TYR A 473 19.36 -21.45 -18.42
CA TYR A 473 19.81 -20.06 -18.40
C TYR A 473 20.75 -19.76 -17.22
N SER A 474 21.73 -18.89 -17.45
CA SER A 474 22.63 -18.37 -16.40
C SER A 474 21.99 -17.45 -15.36
N SER A 475 20.71 -17.14 -15.51
CA SER A 475 19.89 -16.26 -14.67
C SER A 475 18.43 -16.69 -14.78
N LEU A 476 17.55 -16.13 -13.95
CA LEU A 476 16.12 -16.46 -13.96
C LEU A 476 15.44 -16.15 -15.31
N GLY A 477 16.06 -15.35 -16.17
CA GLY A 477 15.39 -14.66 -17.27
C GLY A 477 15.48 -13.15 -17.05
N ASN A 478 15.37 -12.37 -18.12
CA ASN A 478 15.35 -10.90 -18.01
C ASN A 478 13.94 -10.38 -17.73
N PHE A 479 12.92 -11.17 -18.08
CA PHE A 479 11.50 -10.89 -17.92
C PHE A 479 10.81 -12.15 -17.42
N VAL A 480 9.89 -12.02 -16.48
CA VAL A 480 9.20 -13.17 -15.88
C VAL A 480 7.76 -12.79 -15.68
N ASP A 481 6.86 -13.63 -16.19
CA ASP A 481 5.45 -13.61 -15.83
C ASP A 481 5.20 -14.81 -14.92
N TYR A 482 5.05 -14.51 -13.63
CA TYR A 482 4.84 -15.54 -12.62
C TYR A 482 3.39 -16.04 -12.57
N ASN A 483 2.43 -15.35 -13.21
CA ASN A 483 1.05 -15.80 -13.31
C ASN A 483 0.98 -17.06 -14.18
N VAL A 484 1.64 -17.03 -15.34
CA VAL A 484 1.76 -18.20 -16.23
C VAL A 484 2.96 -19.10 -15.89
N GLY A 485 3.86 -18.66 -15.01
CA GLY A 485 5.02 -19.44 -14.57
C GLY A 485 6.12 -19.56 -15.63
N ILE A 486 6.32 -18.53 -16.45
CA ILE A 486 7.26 -18.54 -17.57
C ILE A 486 8.26 -17.39 -17.46
N ALA A 487 9.52 -17.68 -17.72
CA ALA A 487 10.58 -16.69 -17.83
C ALA A 487 11.04 -16.53 -19.27
N ALA A 488 11.19 -15.28 -19.71
CA ALA A 488 11.69 -14.92 -21.03
C ALA A 488 13.09 -14.26 -20.96
N ARG A 489 13.87 -14.49 -22.02
CA ARG A 489 15.13 -13.82 -22.29
C ARG A 489 15.04 -13.10 -23.62
N VAL A 490 15.55 -11.87 -23.64
CA VAL A 490 15.70 -11.08 -24.86
C VAL A 490 17.17 -10.74 -25.01
N SER A 491 17.73 -11.08 -26.15
CA SER A 491 19.13 -10.79 -26.50
C SER A 491 19.22 -10.17 -27.90
N ASN A 492 20.31 -9.44 -28.14
CA ASN A 492 20.54 -8.73 -29.40
C ASN A 492 21.71 -9.34 -30.15
N TRP A 493 21.55 -9.48 -31.47
CA TRP A 493 22.64 -9.82 -32.36
C TRP A 493 23.28 -8.54 -32.89
N VAL A 494 24.61 -8.45 -32.74
CA VAL A 494 25.39 -7.29 -33.15
C VAL A 494 26.10 -7.59 -34.47
N ARG A 495 25.95 -6.72 -35.47
CA ARG A 495 26.69 -6.78 -36.73
C ARG A 495 27.36 -5.44 -37.00
N GLY A 496 28.69 -5.42 -37.13
CA GLY A 496 29.44 -4.18 -37.36
C GLY A 496 29.31 -3.14 -36.24
N GLY A 497 28.92 -3.54 -35.02
CA GLY A 497 28.70 -2.65 -33.88
C GLY A 497 27.26 -2.17 -33.68
N ALA A 498 26.33 -2.50 -34.60
CA ALA A 498 24.91 -2.15 -34.49
C ALA A 498 24.05 -3.37 -34.15
N TYR A 499 22.99 -3.16 -33.36
CA TYR A 499 21.94 -4.17 -33.16
C TYR A 499 21.23 -4.41 -34.49
N TYR A 500 21.04 -5.69 -34.83
CA TYR A 500 20.53 -6.11 -36.14
C TYR A 500 19.37 -7.10 -36.06
N ALA A 501 19.35 -7.93 -35.02
CA ALA A 501 18.26 -8.87 -34.78
C ALA A 501 18.00 -9.01 -33.28
N ILE A 502 16.76 -9.34 -32.96
CA ILE A 502 16.30 -9.65 -31.61
C ILE A 502 16.09 -11.16 -31.56
N ASN A 503 16.66 -11.79 -30.54
CA ASN A 503 16.40 -13.17 -30.19
C ASN A 503 15.62 -13.22 -28.87
N VAL A 504 14.47 -13.89 -28.89
CA VAL A 504 13.61 -14.07 -27.72
C VAL A 504 13.50 -15.56 -27.45
N SER A 505 13.63 -15.97 -26.19
CA SER A 505 13.44 -17.35 -25.77
C SER A 505 12.66 -17.41 -24.46
N ALA A 506 11.94 -18.49 -24.22
CA ALA A 506 11.18 -18.70 -23.00
C ALA A 506 11.46 -20.06 -22.36
N ALA A 507 11.35 -20.13 -21.03
CA ALA A 507 11.49 -21.37 -20.26
C ALA A 507 10.46 -21.44 -19.12
N SER A 508 9.95 -22.64 -18.86
CA SER A 508 8.96 -22.89 -17.80
C SER A 508 9.61 -22.94 -16.42
N LEU A 509 9.15 -22.11 -15.47
CA LEU A 509 9.65 -22.09 -14.09
C LEU A 509 9.35 -23.38 -13.31
N SER A 510 8.39 -24.19 -13.76
CA SER A 510 8.02 -25.45 -13.11
C SER A 510 8.78 -26.66 -13.64
N THR A 511 9.04 -26.73 -14.95
CA THR A 511 9.71 -27.88 -15.57
C THR A 511 11.19 -27.64 -15.84
N GLY A 512 11.59 -26.38 -16.03
CA GLY A 512 12.95 -26.02 -16.43
C GLY A 512 13.24 -26.24 -17.91
N GLU A 513 12.22 -26.60 -18.70
CA GLU A 513 12.36 -26.79 -20.14
C GLU A 513 12.35 -25.44 -20.86
N GLU A 514 13.25 -25.29 -21.84
CA GLU A 514 13.15 -24.22 -22.83
C GLU A 514 11.97 -24.53 -23.75
N LEU A 515 10.98 -23.63 -23.77
CA LEU A 515 9.73 -23.82 -24.49
C LEU A 515 9.92 -23.51 -25.98
N TRP A 516 10.55 -22.38 -26.27
CA TRP A 516 10.76 -21.90 -27.63
C TRP A 516 11.87 -20.85 -27.68
N THR A 517 12.39 -20.66 -28.88
CA THR A 517 13.28 -19.57 -29.26
C THR A 517 12.85 -19.04 -30.63
N ASP A 518 12.70 -17.73 -30.75
CA ASP A 518 12.39 -17.04 -32.00
C ASP A 518 13.42 -15.94 -32.28
N THR A 519 13.53 -15.53 -33.54
CA THR A 519 14.42 -14.45 -33.96
C THR A 519 13.80 -13.61 -35.06
N ILE A 520 13.70 -12.31 -34.81
CA ILE A 520 13.25 -11.33 -35.79
C ILE A 520 14.40 -10.40 -36.19
N TYR A 521 14.43 -9.99 -37.45
CA TYR A 521 15.44 -9.10 -38.01
C TYR A 521 15.07 -7.62 -37.81
N GLU A 522 14.82 -7.27 -36.56
CA GLU A 522 14.63 -5.90 -36.08
C GLU A 522 15.71 -5.58 -35.04
N ALA A 523 16.02 -4.30 -34.88
CA ALA A 523 16.90 -3.84 -33.81
C ALA A 523 16.06 -3.51 -32.57
N SER A 524 16.44 -4.00 -31.38
CA SER A 524 15.78 -3.53 -30.15
C SER A 524 16.24 -2.13 -29.78
N TYR A 525 15.35 -1.38 -29.13
CA TYR A 525 15.68 -0.10 -28.55
C TYR A 525 16.47 -0.27 -27.24
N SER A 526 15.83 -0.84 -26.21
CA SER A 526 16.44 -1.04 -24.90
C SER A 526 15.73 -2.14 -24.14
N SER A 527 16.49 -2.97 -23.42
CA SER A 527 15.94 -3.96 -22.49
C SER A 527 15.11 -3.35 -21.36
N SER A 528 15.25 -2.04 -21.09
CA SER A 528 14.44 -1.33 -20.09
C SER A 528 13.02 -1.02 -20.57
N CYS A 529 12.74 -1.23 -21.86
CA CYS A 529 11.44 -1.00 -22.49
C CYS A 529 10.79 -2.32 -22.92
N ASN A 530 11.18 -3.43 -22.29
CA ASN A 530 10.59 -4.74 -22.55
C ASN A 530 9.89 -5.21 -21.29
N ILE A 531 8.80 -5.97 -21.43
CA ILE A 531 8.00 -6.42 -20.29
C ILE A 531 7.33 -7.76 -20.61
N ALA A 532 7.28 -8.64 -19.61
CA ALA A 532 6.49 -9.87 -19.64
C ALA A 532 5.35 -9.70 -18.65
N ASP A 533 4.13 -9.81 -19.16
CA ASP A 533 2.86 -9.68 -18.45
C ASP A 533 1.74 -10.19 -19.37
N HIS A 534 0.53 -10.43 -18.84
CA HIS A 534 -0.62 -10.84 -19.65
C HIS A 534 -0.38 -12.11 -20.47
N GLY A 535 0.46 -13.02 -19.97
CA GLY A 535 0.87 -14.22 -20.72
C GLY A 535 1.69 -13.91 -21.98
N LYS A 536 2.20 -12.69 -22.13
CA LYS A 536 2.89 -12.18 -23.33
C LYS A 536 4.25 -11.58 -22.98
N ILE A 537 5.13 -11.46 -23.97
CA ILE A 537 6.39 -10.72 -23.91
C ILE A 537 6.37 -9.62 -24.98
N ALA A 538 6.47 -8.36 -24.53
CA ALA A 538 6.57 -7.20 -25.41
C ALA A 538 8.02 -6.68 -25.46
N VAL A 539 8.55 -6.51 -26.67
CA VAL A 539 9.90 -6.01 -26.93
C VAL A 539 9.86 -4.78 -27.83
N LEU A 540 10.35 -3.64 -27.33
CA LEU A 540 10.37 -2.41 -28.11
C LEU A 540 11.45 -2.45 -29.20
N THR A 541 11.03 -2.30 -30.45
CA THR A 541 11.89 -2.24 -31.64
C THR A 541 12.24 -0.79 -32.02
N LEU A 542 13.32 -0.57 -32.77
CA LEU A 542 13.70 0.78 -33.22
C LEU A 542 12.77 1.36 -34.30
N ASN A 543 12.09 0.51 -35.09
CA ASN A 543 11.51 0.94 -36.36
C ASN A 543 9.97 0.90 -36.42
N ARG A 544 9.28 0.16 -35.54
CA ARG A 544 7.84 -0.11 -35.70
C ARG A 544 7.01 0.12 -34.44
N GLY A 545 7.48 -0.37 -33.30
CA GLY A 545 6.72 -0.40 -32.05
C GLY A 545 7.15 -1.59 -31.20
N PHE A 546 6.30 -2.03 -30.28
CA PHE A 546 6.54 -3.29 -29.56
C PHE A 546 6.22 -4.47 -30.46
N ALA A 547 7.16 -5.40 -30.58
CA ALA A 547 6.90 -6.74 -31.06
C ALA A 547 6.39 -7.58 -29.88
N VAL A 548 5.28 -8.30 -30.07
CA VAL A 548 4.62 -9.07 -29.00
C VAL A 548 4.52 -10.54 -29.38
N TRP A 549 4.86 -11.42 -28.43
CA TRP A 549 4.71 -12.87 -28.55
C TRP A 549 3.91 -13.41 -27.36
N ASP A 550 3.15 -14.46 -27.61
CA ASP A 550 2.61 -15.32 -26.57
C ASP A 550 3.75 -16.07 -25.85
N LEU A 551 3.79 -16.02 -24.51
CA LEU A 551 4.87 -16.59 -23.71
C LEU A 551 4.90 -18.11 -23.72
N GLU A 552 3.75 -18.76 -23.84
CA GLU A 552 3.66 -20.22 -23.75
C GLU A 552 4.07 -20.88 -25.07
N THR A 553 3.56 -20.37 -26.19
CA THR A 553 3.70 -20.96 -27.52
C THR A 553 4.82 -20.36 -28.35
N GLY A 554 5.23 -19.12 -28.07
CA GLY A 554 6.20 -18.38 -28.87
C GLY A 554 5.67 -17.88 -30.19
N ASN A 555 4.35 -17.92 -30.39
CA ASN A 555 3.71 -17.34 -31.56
C ASN A 555 3.87 -15.82 -31.52
N PHE A 556 4.43 -15.26 -32.59
CA PHE A 556 4.38 -13.82 -32.83
C PHE A 556 2.93 -13.41 -33.10
N GLU A 557 2.43 -12.45 -32.34
CA GLU A 557 1.03 -12.00 -32.46
C GLU A 557 0.92 -10.74 -33.31
N TYR A 558 1.56 -9.65 -32.88
CA TYR A 558 1.43 -8.35 -33.53
C TYR A 558 2.61 -7.41 -33.24
N PHE A 559 2.66 -6.32 -34.02
CA PHE A 559 3.33 -5.10 -33.62
C PHE A 559 2.28 -4.13 -33.08
N THR A 560 2.59 -3.39 -32.02
CA THR A 560 1.72 -2.28 -31.59
C THR A 560 1.56 -1.25 -32.70
N GLU A 561 0.51 -0.44 -32.62
CA GLU A 561 0.36 0.74 -33.45
C GLU A 561 1.62 1.63 -33.38
N ALA A 562 1.91 2.30 -34.50
CA ALA A 562 3.12 3.11 -34.64
C ALA A 562 2.99 4.39 -33.80
N MET A 563 4.08 4.76 -33.12
CA MET A 563 4.18 6.04 -32.41
C MET A 563 4.66 7.16 -33.34
N ASP A 564 4.35 8.40 -32.95
CA ASP A 564 4.50 9.58 -33.79
C ASP A 564 5.96 9.91 -34.11
N TYR A 565 6.21 10.32 -35.35
CA TYR A 565 7.53 10.76 -35.82
C TYR A 565 7.65 12.29 -35.74
N PRO A 566 8.82 12.88 -35.38
CA PRO A 566 10.08 12.20 -35.07
C PRO A 566 10.31 11.89 -33.59
N TRP A 567 9.58 12.56 -32.70
CA TRP A 567 9.97 12.66 -31.29
C TRP A 567 9.54 11.47 -30.44
N ASP A 568 8.59 10.67 -30.92
CA ASP A 568 8.07 9.48 -30.24
C ASP A 568 8.31 8.20 -31.03
N ALA A 569 9.06 8.27 -32.14
CA ALA A 569 9.40 7.12 -32.95
C ALA A 569 9.95 6.00 -32.04
N ALA A 570 9.59 4.74 -32.30
CA ALA A 570 9.84 3.63 -31.37
C ALA A 570 11.31 3.49 -30.90
N GLY A 571 12.27 3.91 -31.73
CA GLY A 571 13.68 4.00 -31.38
C GLY A 571 14.13 5.25 -30.61
N PHE A 572 13.21 6.04 -30.06
CA PHE A 572 13.44 7.31 -29.38
C PHE A 572 12.43 7.52 -28.25
N GLY A 573 12.87 8.09 -27.12
CA GLY A 573 12.01 8.37 -25.95
C GLY A 573 12.58 7.85 -24.62
N GLY A 574 11.70 7.61 -23.64
CA GLY A 574 12.07 7.15 -22.29
C GLY A 574 12.63 5.72 -22.20
N TYR A 575 13.28 5.39 -21.07
CA TYR A 575 13.87 4.06 -20.80
C TYR A 575 13.05 3.26 -19.77
N SER A 576 11.77 3.07 -20.07
CA SER A 576 10.81 2.40 -19.20
C SER A 576 9.58 1.93 -19.97
N VAL A 577 8.83 1.03 -19.34
CA VAL A 577 7.55 0.49 -19.77
C VAL A 577 6.76 0.11 -18.51
N GLN A 578 5.45 0.30 -18.52
CA GLN A 578 4.54 -0.17 -17.45
C GLN A 578 3.49 -1.11 -18.08
N SER A 579 2.90 -1.96 -17.26
CA SER A 579 1.74 -2.76 -17.61
C SER A 579 0.74 -2.70 -16.47
N ALA A 580 -0.53 -2.46 -16.77
CA ALA A 580 -1.63 -2.47 -15.79
C ALA A 580 -2.97 -2.46 -16.53
N TYR A 581 -4.00 -3.06 -15.92
CA TYR A 581 -5.39 -2.98 -16.40
C TYR A 581 -5.59 -3.37 -17.88
N GLY A 582 -4.86 -4.37 -18.37
CA GLY A 582 -4.94 -4.79 -19.78
C GLY A 582 -4.22 -3.87 -20.76
N MET A 583 -3.44 -2.91 -20.28
CA MET A 583 -2.70 -1.96 -21.11
C MET A 583 -1.18 -2.01 -20.89
N LEU A 584 -0.46 -1.70 -21.97
CA LEU A 584 0.99 -1.52 -22.07
C LEU A 584 1.30 -0.04 -22.26
N PHE A 585 2.12 0.55 -21.39
CA PHE A 585 2.39 2.00 -21.39
C PHE A 585 3.81 2.36 -21.79
N ARG A 586 3.95 3.47 -22.54
CA ARG A 586 5.23 3.90 -23.12
C ARG A 586 5.41 5.42 -23.09
N GLN A 587 6.58 5.86 -22.64
CA GLN A 587 6.97 7.28 -22.59
C GLN A 587 7.61 7.79 -23.89
N GLY A 588 6.91 8.61 -24.66
CA GLY A 588 7.48 9.44 -25.73
C GLY A 588 7.95 10.81 -25.25
N TYR A 589 8.74 11.51 -26.05
CA TYR A 589 9.12 12.91 -25.76
C TYR A 589 8.05 13.95 -26.12
N SER A 590 6.99 13.59 -26.83
CA SER A 590 5.83 14.45 -27.03
C SER A 590 4.60 14.00 -26.23
N GLY A 591 4.58 12.75 -25.74
CA GLY A 591 3.50 12.27 -24.88
C GLY A 591 3.68 10.87 -24.27
N MET A 592 2.74 10.46 -23.42
CA MET A 592 2.63 9.12 -22.85
C MET A 592 1.60 8.31 -23.64
N TYR A 593 1.93 7.08 -24.00
CA TYR A 593 1.08 6.19 -24.78
C TYR A 593 0.56 5.05 -23.92
N ALA A 594 -0.69 4.65 -24.17
CA ALA A 594 -1.28 3.40 -23.68
C ALA A 594 -1.73 2.55 -24.86
N PHE A 595 -1.26 1.31 -24.93
CA PHE A 595 -1.63 0.32 -25.93
C PHE A 595 -2.41 -0.81 -25.29
N ASP A 596 -3.35 -1.39 -26.03
CA ASP A 596 -4.08 -2.57 -25.59
C ASP A 596 -3.19 -3.83 -25.68
N TRP A 597 -3.24 -4.70 -24.66
CA TRP A 597 -2.46 -5.94 -24.63
C TRP A 597 -2.99 -7.05 -25.55
N ASP A 598 -4.22 -6.97 -26.05
CA ASP A 598 -4.81 -8.03 -26.88
C ASP A 598 -4.54 -7.84 -28.36
N ASP A 599 -4.46 -6.60 -28.85
CA ASP A 599 -4.25 -6.32 -30.27
C ASP A 599 -3.18 -5.25 -30.57
N GLY A 600 -2.65 -4.57 -29.54
CA GLY A 600 -1.64 -3.54 -29.69
C GLY A 600 -2.14 -2.21 -30.25
N SER A 601 -3.45 -2.01 -30.33
CA SER A 601 -4.05 -0.73 -30.74
C SER A 601 -3.76 0.39 -29.74
N LEU A 602 -3.66 1.63 -30.22
CA LEU A 602 -3.52 2.79 -29.35
C LEU A 602 -4.86 3.08 -28.64
N VAL A 603 -4.84 3.06 -27.30
CA VAL A 603 -6.02 3.40 -26.48
C VAL A 603 -6.11 4.92 -26.30
N TRP A 604 -5.01 5.54 -25.86
CA TRP A 604 -4.90 6.99 -25.69
C TRP A 604 -3.44 7.46 -25.73
N LYS A 605 -3.27 8.76 -25.99
CA LYS A 605 -2.01 9.49 -25.85
C LYS A 605 -2.23 10.72 -24.95
N TYR A 606 -1.43 10.86 -23.90
CA TYR A 606 -1.42 12.03 -23.03
C TYR A 606 -0.29 12.98 -23.42
N GLU A 607 -0.62 14.24 -23.70
CA GLU A 607 0.35 15.27 -24.09
C GLU A 607 0.42 16.41 -23.07
N ALA A 608 1.59 17.03 -22.97
CA ALA A 608 1.83 18.15 -22.06
C ALA A 608 2.41 19.35 -22.81
N PRO A 609 1.56 20.28 -23.29
CA PRO A 609 2.03 21.49 -23.97
C PRO A 609 3.01 22.29 -23.11
N ALA A 610 4.05 22.80 -23.76
CA ALA A 610 5.10 23.56 -23.10
C ALA A 610 4.68 25.01 -22.87
N ASP A 611 4.69 25.45 -21.62
CA ASP A 611 4.45 26.87 -21.26
C ASP A 611 5.59 27.78 -21.81
N TYR A 612 6.77 27.19 -22.04
CA TYR A 612 7.97 27.85 -22.54
C TYR A 612 8.49 27.15 -23.83
N PRO A 613 7.87 27.40 -24.99
CA PRO A 613 8.10 26.62 -26.21
C PRO A 613 9.53 26.73 -26.78
N TYR A 614 10.30 27.74 -26.38
CA TYR A 614 11.70 27.89 -26.85
C TYR A 614 12.71 27.08 -26.03
N GLU A 615 12.29 26.42 -24.95
CA GLU A 615 13.17 25.69 -24.03
C GLU A 615 13.11 24.17 -24.20
N THR A 616 12.32 23.69 -25.17
CA THR A 616 12.18 22.27 -25.50
C THR A 616 12.06 22.10 -27.01
N PRO A 617 12.74 21.12 -27.62
CA PRO A 617 12.71 20.91 -29.07
C PRO A 617 11.54 20.03 -29.53
N TYR A 618 10.79 19.41 -28.61
CA TYR A 618 9.77 18.41 -28.94
C TYR A 618 8.47 19.07 -29.38
N ILE A 619 7.87 18.50 -30.41
CA ILE A 619 6.56 18.91 -30.93
C ILE A 619 5.66 17.68 -31.09
N ASN A 620 4.35 17.86 -30.99
CA ASN A 620 3.39 16.84 -31.41
C ASN A 620 3.17 16.87 -32.94
N GLU A 621 2.25 16.04 -33.45
CA GLU A 621 1.94 15.95 -34.88
C GLU A 621 1.35 17.25 -35.44
N GLU A 622 0.63 18.01 -34.61
CA GLU A 622 0.08 19.33 -34.94
C GLU A 622 1.14 20.45 -34.95
N GLY A 623 2.36 20.15 -34.50
CA GLY A 623 3.47 21.11 -34.43
C GLY A 623 3.45 21.99 -33.18
N GLU A 624 2.59 21.70 -32.21
CA GLU A 624 2.58 22.34 -30.90
C GLU A 624 3.77 21.84 -30.06
N THR A 625 4.42 22.74 -29.33
CA THR A 625 5.60 22.41 -28.54
C THR A 625 5.24 21.67 -27.24
N MET A 626 5.95 20.58 -26.94
CA MET A 626 5.64 19.67 -25.83
C MET A 626 6.78 19.57 -24.81
N TYR A 627 6.41 19.30 -23.55
CA TYR A 627 7.32 18.80 -22.53
C TYR A 627 7.56 17.30 -22.69
N SER A 628 8.82 16.87 -22.56
CA SER A 628 9.20 15.46 -22.71
C SER A 628 8.83 14.60 -21.52
N PHE A 629 8.37 13.38 -21.79
CA PHE A 629 8.31 12.28 -20.83
C PHE A 629 9.46 11.33 -21.09
N ASN A 630 10.51 11.39 -20.27
CA ASN A 630 11.68 10.51 -20.39
C ASN A 630 11.83 9.50 -19.23
N ALA A 631 11.12 9.73 -18.13
CA ALA A 631 11.19 8.89 -16.93
C ALA A 631 9.93 8.03 -16.78
N GLY A 632 10.10 6.82 -16.22
CA GLY A 632 8.97 5.91 -16.00
C GLY A 632 7.95 6.45 -15.00
N ALA A 633 6.75 5.90 -15.07
CA ALA A 633 5.63 6.22 -14.18
C ALA A 633 5.37 5.08 -13.18
N ILE A 634 4.64 5.41 -12.10
CA ILE A 634 4.02 4.43 -11.20
C ILE A 634 2.50 4.44 -11.42
N ILE A 635 1.89 3.27 -11.38
CA ILE A 635 0.44 3.09 -11.56
C ILE A 635 -0.16 2.54 -10.28
N ALA A 636 -1.17 3.23 -9.75
CA ALA A 636 -1.89 2.87 -8.53
C ALA A 636 -3.30 3.46 -8.55
N ASP A 637 -4.29 2.73 -8.03
CA ASP A 637 -5.69 3.19 -7.90
C ASP A 637 -6.28 3.82 -9.18
N GLY A 638 -6.11 3.14 -10.32
CA GLY A 638 -6.55 3.63 -11.63
C GLY A 638 -5.81 4.87 -12.15
N LYS A 639 -4.72 5.30 -11.51
CA LYS A 639 -3.99 6.53 -11.82
C LYS A 639 -2.54 6.26 -12.15
N MET A 640 -1.99 7.05 -13.07
CA MET A 640 -0.60 7.06 -13.44
C MET A 640 0.06 8.36 -12.96
N TYR A 641 1.17 8.23 -12.26
CA TYR A 641 1.97 9.36 -11.79
C TYR A 641 3.27 9.45 -12.60
N ALA A 642 3.36 10.46 -13.47
CA ALA A 642 4.45 10.64 -14.43
C ALA A 642 5.06 12.04 -14.32
N TYR A 643 6.38 12.15 -14.47
CA TYR A 643 7.09 13.41 -14.37
C TYR A 643 7.71 13.81 -15.71
N ASN A 644 7.53 15.07 -16.14
CA ASN A 644 8.19 15.57 -17.34
C ASN A 644 9.67 15.87 -17.07
N THR A 645 10.56 15.33 -17.90
CA THR A 645 12.00 15.47 -17.73
C THR A 645 12.71 15.19 -19.03
N GLU A 646 13.98 15.61 -19.11
CA GLU A 646 14.79 15.50 -20.31
C GLU A 646 15.92 14.47 -20.17
N HIS A 647 16.15 13.67 -21.22
CA HIS A 647 17.19 12.64 -21.24
C HIS A 647 18.59 13.23 -21.12
N SER A 648 18.84 14.37 -21.73
CA SER A 648 20.15 15.03 -21.66
C SER A 648 19.96 16.51 -21.37
N ALA A 649 19.31 16.78 -20.24
CA ALA A 649 19.05 18.13 -19.75
C ALA A 649 20.33 18.95 -19.79
N THR A 650 20.23 20.18 -20.28
CA THR A 650 21.34 21.13 -20.30
C THR A 650 21.03 22.32 -19.40
N LEU A 651 22.05 23.04 -18.96
CA LEU A 651 21.85 24.29 -18.23
C LEU A 651 21.62 25.45 -19.21
N PRO A 652 20.68 26.37 -18.91
CA PRO A 652 19.69 26.30 -17.84
C PRO A 652 18.63 25.22 -18.12
N ILE A 653 18.13 24.58 -17.05
CA ILE A 653 17.10 23.55 -17.16
C ILE A 653 15.79 24.18 -17.67
N THR A 654 15.12 23.49 -18.58
CA THR A 654 13.78 23.82 -19.08
C THR A 654 12.82 24.09 -17.93
N ARG A 655 12.13 25.24 -17.99
CA ARG A 655 11.15 25.64 -16.99
C ARG A 655 9.81 24.98 -17.25
N GLY A 656 9.04 24.81 -16.16
CA GLY A 656 7.64 24.39 -16.23
C GLY A 656 7.39 22.89 -16.23
N TRP A 657 8.42 22.05 -16.01
CA TRP A 657 8.21 20.63 -15.73
C TRP A 657 7.34 20.40 -14.50
N LYS A 658 6.48 19.39 -14.59
CA LYS A 658 5.43 19.07 -13.63
C LYS A 658 5.41 17.57 -13.35
N LEU A 659 4.93 17.21 -12.16
CA LEU A 659 4.39 15.88 -11.87
C LEU A 659 2.93 15.87 -12.33
N HIS A 660 2.55 14.82 -13.04
CA HIS A 660 1.23 14.61 -13.63
C HIS A 660 0.58 13.39 -12.99
N CYS A 661 -0.67 13.53 -12.60
CA CYS A 661 -1.59 12.45 -12.28
C CYS A 661 -2.56 12.31 -13.45
N ILE A 662 -2.61 11.12 -14.04
CA ILE A 662 -3.35 10.81 -15.27
C ILE A 662 -4.30 9.65 -14.96
N ASP A 663 -5.55 9.75 -15.36
CA ASP A 663 -6.49 8.63 -15.33
C ASP A 663 -6.04 7.55 -16.33
N VAL A 664 -5.83 6.34 -15.86
CA VAL A 664 -5.26 5.27 -16.68
C VAL A 664 -6.25 4.75 -17.72
N PHE A 665 -7.54 4.85 -17.47
CA PHE A 665 -8.58 4.33 -18.36
C PHE A 665 -8.90 5.31 -19.49
N THR A 666 -8.86 6.62 -19.22
CA THR A 666 -9.24 7.65 -20.19
C THR A 666 -8.04 8.39 -20.80
N GLY A 667 -6.89 8.38 -20.12
CA GLY A 667 -5.74 9.22 -20.49
C GLY A 667 -5.93 10.68 -20.12
N GLU A 668 -6.97 11.06 -19.39
CA GLU A 668 -7.22 12.45 -18.98
C GLU A 668 -6.34 12.86 -17.78
N GLY A 669 -5.85 14.10 -17.79
CA GLY A 669 -5.09 14.63 -16.66
C GLY A 669 -6.01 14.97 -15.48
N ILE A 670 -5.76 14.38 -14.32
CA ILE A 670 -6.52 14.61 -13.08
C ILE A 670 -5.98 15.87 -12.37
N TRP A 671 -4.67 15.89 -12.12
CA TRP A 671 -3.99 17.06 -11.57
C TRP A 671 -2.53 17.08 -12.01
N LYS A 672 -1.92 18.26 -11.96
CA LYS A 672 -0.47 18.43 -12.21
C LYS A 672 0.08 19.56 -11.36
N VAL A 673 1.33 19.43 -10.95
CA VAL A 673 2.00 20.40 -10.08
C VAL A 673 3.47 20.51 -10.45
N ALA A 674 3.96 21.74 -10.56
CA ALA A 674 5.37 21.95 -10.78
C ALA A 674 6.13 21.47 -9.54
N ILE A 675 7.18 20.71 -9.77
CA ILE A 675 8.24 20.42 -8.81
C ILE A 675 9.55 20.45 -9.59
N PRO A 676 10.62 21.07 -9.07
CA PRO A 676 11.93 21.03 -9.71
C PRO A 676 12.37 19.57 -9.93
N GLY A 677 12.54 19.15 -11.18
CA GLY A 677 12.74 17.74 -11.51
C GLY A 677 14.11 17.22 -11.15
N ALA A 678 14.22 15.96 -10.75
CA ALA A 678 15.51 15.30 -10.68
C ALA A 678 16.00 15.00 -12.11
N ALA A 679 17.22 15.43 -12.44
CA ALA A 679 17.83 15.22 -13.74
C ALA A 679 18.34 13.79 -13.96
N SER A 680 17.50 12.78 -13.71
CA SER A 680 17.88 11.38 -13.84
C SER A 680 17.61 10.86 -15.25
N LYS A 681 18.70 10.73 -16.02
CA LYS A 681 18.78 10.15 -17.37
C LYS A 681 18.11 8.77 -17.53
N HIS A 682 17.87 8.00 -16.47
CA HIS A 682 17.57 6.56 -16.57
C HIS A 682 16.71 5.94 -15.43
N ASN A 683 15.94 6.68 -14.64
CA ASN A 683 15.19 6.08 -13.54
C ASN A 683 13.87 6.80 -13.30
N PRO A 684 12.74 6.11 -13.02
CA PRO A 684 11.52 6.81 -12.65
C PRO A 684 11.77 7.55 -11.33
N ASP A 685 11.46 8.84 -11.33
CA ASP A 685 11.56 9.71 -10.15
C ASP A 685 10.45 9.40 -9.13
N VAL A 686 9.50 8.54 -9.51
CA VAL A 686 8.38 8.06 -8.70
C VAL A 686 8.45 6.54 -8.56
N LYS A 687 8.71 6.03 -7.35
CA LYS A 687 8.90 4.59 -7.10
C LYS A 687 8.14 4.00 -5.94
N ALA A 688 7.50 4.85 -5.14
CA ALA A 688 6.72 4.37 -4.02
C ALA A 688 5.47 5.19 -3.85
N ILE A 689 4.34 4.48 -3.72
CA ILE A 689 3.03 5.09 -3.54
C ILE A 689 2.17 4.16 -2.71
N ALA A 690 1.65 4.66 -1.60
CA ALA A 690 0.62 3.95 -0.87
C ALA A 690 -0.05 4.83 0.15
N ASP A 691 -1.15 4.32 0.69
CA ASP A 691 -1.89 4.97 1.77
C ASP A 691 -2.45 6.34 1.36
N GLY A 692 -2.55 6.63 0.06
CA GLY A 692 -2.90 7.95 -0.49
C GLY A 692 -1.70 8.91 -0.59
N TYR A 693 -0.46 8.42 -0.40
CA TYR A 693 0.74 9.23 -0.32
C TYR A 693 1.82 8.83 -1.33
N LEU A 694 2.48 9.84 -1.89
CA LEU A 694 3.51 9.70 -2.93
C LEU A 694 4.75 10.54 -2.57
N PRO A 695 5.82 9.95 -2.03
CA PRO A 695 7.11 10.60 -1.87
C PRO A 695 7.88 10.68 -3.20
N MET A 696 8.42 11.86 -3.50
CA MET A 696 9.18 12.16 -4.72
C MET A 696 10.35 13.10 -4.41
N GLN A 697 11.51 12.83 -5.02
CA GLN A 697 12.68 13.71 -4.90
C GLN A 697 12.66 14.81 -5.95
N SER A 698 13.23 15.97 -5.61
CA SER A 698 13.29 17.17 -6.44
C SER A 698 14.72 17.72 -6.56
N SER A 699 15.05 18.41 -7.66
CA SER A 699 16.37 19.03 -7.92
C SER A 699 16.73 20.18 -6.99
N ASP A 700 15.76 20.75 -6.28
CA ASP A 700 16.01 21.72 -5.22
C ASP A 700 16.57 21.08 -3.92
N GLY A 701 16.76 19.76 -3.92
CA GLY A 701 17.36 19.02 -2.80
C GLY A 701 16.33 18.59 -1.75
N TYR A 702 15.05 18.83 -1.98
CA TYR A 702 13.96 18.34 -1.13
C TYR A 702 13.42 17.00 -1.63
N MET A 703 12.94 16.21 -0.67
CA MET A 703 11.91 15.21 -0.90
C MET A 703 10.57 15.83 -0.57
N TYR A 704 9.63 15.75 -1.49
CA TYR A 704 8.24 16.17 -1.34
C TYR A 704 7.37 14.94 -1.21
N THR A 705 6.39 14.98 -0.31
CA THR A 705 5.37 13.93 -0.22
C THR A 705 4.01 14.52 -0.47
N PHE A 706 3.33 13.99 -1.47
CA PHE A 706 1.96 14.35 -1.81
C PHE A 706 0.97 13.46 -1.10
N GLY A 707 -0.20 13.98 -0.78
CA GLY A 707 -1.28 13.23 -0.16
C GLY A 707 -2.19 14.11 0.68
N LYS A 708 -3.18 13.48 1.30
CA LYS A 708 -4.21 14.18 2.06
C LYS A 708 -3.62 14.79 3.34
N GLY A 709 -3.74 16.12 3.47
CA GLY A 709 -3.30 16.93 4.59
C GLY A 709 -4.26 16.94 5.76
N MET A 710 -3.82 17.37 6.94
CA MET A 710 -4.71 17.57 8.10
C MET A 710 -5.29 18.99 8.03
N SER A 711 -6.56 19.19 8.41
CA SER A 711 -7.15 20.52 8.53
C SER A 711 -7.57 20.84 9.96
N ALA A 712 -7.70 22.13 10.28
CA ALA A 712 -8.25 22.63 11.52
C ALA A 712 -9.26 23.74 11.24
N THR A 713 -10.50 23.53 11.68
CA THR A 713 -11.57 24.52 11.62
C THR A 713 -11.64 25.29 12.95
N THR A 714 -11.93 26.58 12.90
CA THR A 714 -12.30 27.40 14.06
C THR A 714 -13.65 28.07 13.82
N VAL A 715 -14.37 28.40 14.89
CA VAL A 715 -15.58 29.22 14.81
C VAL A 715 -15.70 30.10 16.06
N SER A 716 -16.23 31.29 15.86
CA SER A 716 -16.51 32.26 16.93
C SER A 716 -17.84 32.94 16.68
N THR A 717 -18.55 33.15 17.78
CA THR A 717 -19.81 33.88 17.90
C THR A 717 -19.58 35.10 18.82
N PRO A 718 -20.54 36.03 18.92
CA PRO A 718 -20.47 37.08 19.94
C PRO A 718 -20.36 36.52 21.37
N ASP A 719 -19.44 37.06 22.17
CA ASP A 719 -19.22 36.67 23.57
C ASP A 719 -20.36 37.10 24.52
N SER A 720 -21.26 37.96 24.04
CA SER A 720 -22.38 38.52 24.80
C SER A 720 -23.71 37.98 24.29
N SER A 721 -24.70 37.90 25.19
CA SER A 721 -26.07 37.55 24.80
C SER A 721 -26.60 38.53 23.74
N VAL A 722 -27.21 37.98 22.69
CA VAL A 722 -27.80 38.75 21.59
C VAL A 722 -29.32 38.68 21.65
N PRO A 723 -30.07 39.76 21.38
CA PRO A 723 -31.52 39.71 21.34
C PRO A 723 -32.01 38.84 20.17
N VAL A 724 -33.07 38.06 20.38
CA VAL A 724 -33.75 37.32 19.31
C VAL A 724 -34.16 38.26 18.17
N GLY A 725 -33.99 37.81 16.93
CA GLY A 725 -34.21 38.62 15.73
C GLY A 725 -33.07 39.57 15.36
N THR A 726 -31.94 39.57 16.10
CA THR A 726 -30.74 40.34 15.75
C THR A 726 -29.83 39.54 14.83
N GLU A 727 -29.49 40.06 13.66
CA GLU A 727 -28.49 39.44 12.79
C GLU A 727 -27.11 39.42 13.47
N ILE A 728 -26.47 38.25 13.47
CA ILE A 728 -25.11 38.05 13.97
C ILE A 728 -24.19 37.60 12.84
N LEU A 729 -22.89 37.89 13.00
CA LEU A 729 -21.84 37.35 12.14
C LEU A 729 -21.13 36.21 12.85
N ILE A 730 -21.28 35.00 12.33
CA ILE A 730 -20.48 33.83 12.67
C ILE A 730 -19.21 33.90 11.82
N LYS A 731 -18.04 33.78 12.44
CA LYS A 731 -16.75 33.86 11.73
C LYS A 731 -15.77 32.83 12.25
N GLY A 732 -14.87 32.39 11.38
CA GLY A 732 -13.89 31.38 11.74
C GLY A 732 -12.84 31.20 10.64
N THR A 733 -12.06 30.14 10.73
CA THR A 733 -11.03 29.77 9.75
C THR A 733 -11.06 28.28 9.44
N VAL A 734 -10.54 27.89 8.27
CA VAL A 734 -10.12 26.51 7.97
C VAL A 734 -8.67 26.55 7.49
N LEU A 735 -7.78 25.94 8.28
CA LEU A 735 -6.33 26.01 8.08
C LEU A 735 -5.72 24.62 7.92
N ASP A 736 -4.80 24.48 6.98
CA ASP A 736 -3.96 23.33 6.77
C ASP A 736 -2.99 23.18 7.95
N GLN A 737 -2.92 21.98 8.52
CA GLN A 737 -2.03 21.60 9.64
C GLN A 737 -0.94 20.63 9.18
N SER A 738 -0.79 20.44 7.88
CA SER A 738 0.19 19.52 7.32
C SER A 738 1.63 19.97 7.64
N PRO A 739 2.54 19.05 8.00
CA PRO A 739 3.89 19.42 8.42
C PRO A 739 4.71 20.19 7.36
N ALA A 740 4.32 20.15 6.08
CA ALA A 740 4.95 20.94 5.04
C ALA A 740 4.96 22.44 5.37
N GLN A 741 3.81 22.97 5.81
CA GLN A 741 3.65 24.38 6.22
C GLN A 741 2.33 24.61 7.00
N PRO A 742 2.30 24.28 8.30
CA PRO A 742 1.08 24.39 9.10
C PRO A 742 0.64 25.85 9.28
N GLY A 743 -0.68 26.05 9.37
CA GLY A 743 -1.32 27.36 9.51
C GLY A 743 -1.62 28.09 8.21
N THR A 744 -1.36 27.47 7.05
CA THR A 744 -1.78 28.03 5.75
C THR A 744 -3.27 27.77 5.50
N PRO A 745 -3.95 28.56 4.66
CA PRO A 745 -5.35 28.31 4.28
C PRO A 745 -5.54 26.96 3.59
N CYS A 746 -6.61 26.24 3.92
CA CYS A 746 -7.10 25.17 3.06
C CYS A 746 -7.76 25.79 1.81
N VAL A 747 -7.40 25.28 0.63
CA VAL A 747 -7.96 25.67 -0.66
C VAL A 747 -8.68 24.50 -1.31
N ASN A 748 -9.61 24.74 -2.23
CA ASN A 748 -10.29 23.63 -2.90
C ASN A 748 -9.34 22.84 -3.82
N THR A 749 -9.79 21.65 -4.22
CA THR A 749 -8.98 20.72 -5.02
C THR A 749 -8.52 21.31 -6.37
N ASP A 750 -9.31 22.16 -7.03
CA ASP A 750 -8.90 22.83 -8.28
C ASP A 750 -7.78 23.86 -8.08
N SER A 751 -7.75 24.51 -6.91
CA SER A 751 -6.79 25.57 -6.57
C SER A 751 -5.50 25.03 -5.95
N VAL A 752 -5.52 23.80 -5.45
CA VAL A 752 -4.46 23.27 -4.58
C VAL A 752 -3.10 23.20 -5.29
N ALA A 753 -3.06 22.83 -6.57
CA ALA A 753 -1.80 22.74 -7.31
C ALA A 753 -1.08 24.10 -7.37
N ALA A 754 -1.79 25.15 -7.81
CA ALA A 754 -1.24 26.51 -7.88
C ALA A 754 -0.88 27.05 -6.49
N TRP A 755 -1.68 26.73 -5.46
CA TRP A 755 -1.39 27.08 -4.08
C TRP A 755 -0.11 26.41 -3.56
N MET A 756 0.08 25.11 -3.80
CA MET A 756 1.29 24.39 -3.39
C MET A 756 2.54 24.93 -4.11
N GLU A 757 2.45 25.29 -5.39
CA GLU A 757 3.55 25.95 -6.10
C GLU A 757 3.90 27.31 -5.48
N LYS A 758 2.90 28.09 -5.07
CA LYS A 758 3.12 29.36 -4.35
C LYS A 758 3.83 29.13 -3.02
N VAL A 759 3.27 28.24 -2.21
CA VAL A 759 3.68 27.99 -0.82
C VAL A 759 5.07 27.36 -0.78
N HIS A 760 5.38 26.41 -1.66
CA HIS A 760 6.60 25.62 -1.57
C HIS A 760 7.68 25.97 -2.59
N LEU A 761 7.34 26.60 -3.73
CA LEU A 761 8.27 26.89 -4.82
C LEU A 761 8.46 28.38 -5.10
N GLN A 762 8.00 29.24 -4.18
CA GLN A 762 8.17 30.69 -4.25
C GLN A 762 7.61 31.31 -5.54
N ARG A 763 6.57 30.71 -6.13
CA ARG A 763 5.91 31.29 -7.31
C ARG A 763 5.14 32.57 -6.97
N ASP A 764 4.71 33.29 -7.99
CA ASP A 764 3.84 34.44 -7.83
C ASP A 764 2.48 34.02 -7.23
N LEU A 765 1.80 34.96 -6.56
CA LEU A 765 0.50 34.67 -5.96
C LEU A 765 -0.52 34.39 -7.08
N PRO A 766 -1.13 33.19 -7.15
CA PRO A 766 -2.11 32.90 -8.19
C PRO A 766 -3.39 33.72 -7.99
N GLU A 767 -3.98 34.17 -9.10
CA GLU A 767 -5.30 34.78 -9.11
C GLU A 767 -6.39 33.69 -9.12
N GLY A 768 -7.59 34.02 -8.62
CA GLY A 768 -8.75 33.13 -8.74
C GLY A 768 -8.76 31.89 -7.83
N LEU A 769 -7.87 31.82 -6.82
CA LEU A 769 -7.89 30.73 -5.86
C LEU A 769 -9.18 30.73 -5.04
N VAL A 770 -9.75 29.54 -4.81
CA VAL A 770 -10.98 29.32 -4.06
C VAL A 770 -10.68 28.54 -2.79
N GLY A 771 -11.22 28.98 -1.64
CA GLY A 771 -11.11 28.24 -0.39
C GLY A 771 -12.07 27.05 -0.34
N VAL A 772 -12.22 26.46 0.83
CA VAL A 772 -13.05 25.26 1.03
C VAL A 772 -14.46 25.61 1.53
N PRO A 773 -15.48 24.80 1.23
CA PRO A 773 -16.82 24.97 1.79
C PRO A 773 -16.83 24.62 3.28
N VAL A 774 -17.54 25.44 4.07
CA VAL A 774 -17.69 25.30 5.51
C VAL A 774 -19.18 25.27 5.84
N MET A 775 -19.67 24.12 6.29
CA MET A 775 -21.04 23.96 6.76
C MET A 775 -21.19 24.62 8.12
N ILE A 776 -22.23 25.43 8.29
CA ILE A 776 -22.56 26.09 9.55
C ILE A 776 -23.88 25.50 10.07
N SER A 777 -23.87 25.03 11.31
CA SER A 777 -25.06 24.49 11.96
C SER A 777 -25.22 25.07 13.37
N ALA A 778 -26.46 25.10 13.84
CA ALA A 778 -26.80 25.43 15.23
C ALA A 778 -27.40 24.20 15.90
N VAL A 779 -26.93 23.88 17.10
CA VAL A 779 -27.50 22.84 17.96
C VAL A 779 -28.21 23.52 19.12
N ASP A 780 -29.50 23.25 19.29
CA ASP A 780 -30.29 23.76 20.41
C ASP A 780 -30.04 22.99 21.72
N GLU A 781 -30.67 23.41 22.82
CA GLU A 781 -30.52 22.78 24.14
C GLU A 781 -31.05 21.34 24.18
N ASP A 782 -32.00 20.99 23.31
CA ASP A 782 -32.58 19.65 23.19
C ASP A 782 -31.74 18.72 22.28
N GLY A 783 -30.67 19.25 21.66
CA GLY A 783 -29.75 18.53 20.78
C GLY A 783 -30.16 18.50 19.31
N THR A 784 -31.23 19.20 18.92
CA THR A 784 -31.67 19.33 17.53
C THR A 784 -30.64 20.12 16.72
N VAL A 785 -30.19 19.53 15.61
CA VAL A 785 -29.22 20.18 14.71
C VAL A 785 -29.97 20.86 13.55
N THR A 786 -29.82 22.18 13.45
CA THR A 786 -30.32 22.97 12.31
C THR A 786 -29.16 23.35 11.40
N ASN A 787 -29.23 22.94 10.13
CA ASN A 787 -28.28 23.42 9.11
C ASN A 787 -28.62 24.87 8.75
N LEU A 788 -27.72 25.80 9.06
CA LEU A 788 -27.91 27.22 8.75
C LEU A 788 -27.53 27.51 7.30
N GLY A 789 -26.44 26.90 6.82
CA GLY A 789 -26.00 27.03 5.44
C GLY A 789 -24.53 26.68 5.24
N THR A 790 -23.96 27.14 4.13
CA THR A 790 -22.55 26.92 3.79
C THR A 790 -21.89 28.24 3.43
N ALA A 791 -20.73 28.51 4.02
CA ALA A 791 -19.83 29.59 3.63
C ALA A 791 -18.64 29.02 2.86
N THR A 792 -17.96 29.84 2.04
CA THR A 792 -16.68 29.46 1.43
C THR A 792 -15.57 30.21 2.15
N SER A 793 -14.52 29.51 2.56
CA SER A 793 -13.36 30.16 3.16
C SER A 793 -12.57 30.97 2.13
N SER A 794 -11.80 31.94 2.60
CA SER A 794 -10.84 32.67 1.78
C SER A 794 -9.64 31.78 1.47
N ALA A 795 -9.28 31.65 0.19
CA ALA A 795 -8.07 30.92 -0.22
C ALA A 795 -6.76 31.56 0.28
N TYR A 796 -6.79 32.82 0.72
CA TYR A 796 -5.61 33.58 1.11
C TYR A 796 -5.41 33.69 2.63
N SER A 797 -6.48 33.48 3.41
CA SER A 797 -6.45 33.61 4.87
C SER A 797 -7.12 32.46 5.62
N GLY A 798 -7.87 31.62 4.92
CA GLY A 798 -8.66 30.53 5.48
C GLY A 798 -9.92 31.02 6.18
N ALA A 799 -10.13 32.34 6.27
CA ALA A 799 -11.23 32.94 7.00
C ALA A 799 -12.57 32.78 6.27
N PHE A 800 -13.64 32.55 7.01
CA PHE A 800 -15.02 32.58 6.50
C PHE A 800 -15.89 33.45 7.41
N GLY A 801 -17.02 33.91 6.86
CA GLY A 801 -18.06 34.63 7.58
C GLY A 801 -19.44 34.17 7.12
N TYR A 802 -20.39 34.06 8.04
CA TYR A 802 -21.77 33.67 7.77
C TYR A 802 -22.72 34.51 8.62
N SER A 803 -23.65 35.22 7.98
CA SER A 803 -24.67 36.00 8.68
C SER A 803 -25.86 35.11 9.02
N TRP A 804 -26.31 35.14 10.27
CA TRP A 804 -27.49 34.40 10.72
C TRP A 804 -28.34 35.24 11.66
N THR A 805 -29.66 35.10 11.56
CA THR A 805 -30.63 35.73 12.46
C THR A 805 -31.36 34.65 13.26
N PRO A 806 -31.07 34.47 14.56
CA PRO A 806 -31.82 33.53 15.40
C PRO A 806 -33.26 34.01 15.60
N LEU A 807 -34.22 33.09 15.43
CA LEU A 807 -35.65 33.38 15.55
C LEU A 807 -36.25 32.92 16.89
N GLU A 808 -35.51 32.15 17.66
CA GLU A 808 -35.93 31.62 18.97
C GLU A 808 -34.88 31.94 20.04
N GLU A 809 -35.34 32.16 21.28
CA GLU A 809 -34.48 32.34 22.45
C GLU A 809 -33.85 31.00 22.86
N GLY A 810 -32.69 31.06 23.52
CA GLY A 810 -32.02 29.88 24.03
C GLY A 810 -30.51 29.91 23.86
N THR A 811 -29.85 28.87 24.37
CA THR A 811 -28.42 28.65 24.16
C THR A 811 -28.21 27.72 22.96
N TYR A 812 -27.42 28.17 21.99
CA TYR A 812 -27.06 27.38 20.82
C TYR A 812 -25.57 27.03 20.84
N GLU A 813 -25.22 25.81 20.47
CA GLU A 813 -23.87 25.48 20.02
C GLU A 813 -23.79 25.69 18.50
N ILE A 814 -23.06 26.72 18.08
CA ILE A 814 -22.79 27.00 16.68
C ILE A 814 -21.57 26.20 16.24
N ARG A 815 -21.76 25.28 15.30
CA ARG A 815 -20.71 24.44 14.74
C ARG A 815 -20.35 24.89 13.33
N ALA A 816 -19.06 24.99 13.06
CA ALA A 816 -18.52 25.09 11.70
C ALA A 816 -17.77 23.81 11.37
N SER A 817 -18.13 23.18 10.25
CA SER A 817 -17.61 21.89 9.83
C SER A 817 -17.11 21.96 8.39
N PHE A 818 -15.86 21.61 8.18
CA PHE A 818 -15.32 21.28 6.87
C PHE A 818 -15.29 19.75 6.73
N ALA A 819 -16.00 19.22 5.73
CA ALA A 819 -16.14 17.78 5.52
C ALA A 819 -14.85 17.10 5.03
N GLY A 820 -13.83 17.87 4.64
CA GLY A 820 -12.67 17.36 3.91
C GLY A 820 -12.93 17.29 2.40
N ASP A 821 -11.84 17.12 1.64
CA ASP A 821 -11.87 16.91 0.20
C ASP A 821 -10.71 16.00 -0.23
N ALA A 822 -10.34 15.97 -1.52
CA ALA A 822 -9.19 15.20 -2.01
C ALA A 822 -7.85 15.65 -1.40
N SER A 823 -7.76 16.91 -0.95
CA SER A 823 -6.54 17.55 -0.45
C SER A 823 -6.43 17.52 1.07
N TYR A 824 -7.54 17.65 1.79
CA TYR A 824 -7.54 17.87 3.24
C TYR A 824 -8.54 16.99 3.99
N GLY A 825 -8.14 16.49 5.15
CA GLY A 825 -8.98 15.79 6.13
C GLY A 825 -10.10 16.67 6.66
N SER A 826 -11.14 16.03 7.21
CA SER A 826 -12.27 16.74 7.81
C SER A 826 -11.87 17.46 9.10
N SER A 827 -12.54 18.56 9.44
CA SER A 827 -12.39 19.21 10.74
C SER A 827 -13.64 19.99 11.14
N MET A 828 -13.84 20.17 12.44
CA MET A 828 -14.98 20.89 12.98
C MET A 828 -14.59 21.65 14.25
N SER A 829 -15.28 22.76 14.50
CA SER A 829 -15.20 23.49 15.76
C SER A 829 -16.58 24.00 16.17
N GLY A 830 -16.78 24.20 17.47
CA GLY A 830 -18.02 24.71 18.07
C GLY A 830 -17.77 25.95 18.92
N SER A 831 -18.74 26.86 18.95
CA SER A 831 -18.78 28.03 19.83
C SER A 831 -20.20 28.25 20.35
N HIS A 832 -20.34 28.75 21.58
CA HIS A 832 -21.67 28.91 22.18
C HIS A 832 -22.22 30.30 21.90
N LEU A 833 -23.53 30.38 21.67
CA LEU A 833 -24.27 31.63 21.50
C LEU A 833 -25.45 31.63 22.47
N VAL A 834 -25.62 32.69 23.24
CA VAL A 834 -26.80 32.90 24.08
C VAL A 834 -27.72 33.91 23.39
N VAL A 835 -28.94 33.49 23.04
CA VAL A 835 -29.97 34.37 22.48
C VAL A 835 -30.97 34.71 23.57
N GLY A 836 -31.00 35.98 23.95
CA GLY A 836 -31.92 36.52 24.93
C GLY A 836 -33.17 37.13 24.30
N PRO A 837 -34.10 37.66 25.11
CA PRO A 837 -35.33 38.26 24.63
C PRO A 837 -35.07 39.47 23.73
N ALA A 838 -36.03 39.76 22.84
CA ALA A 838 -35.95 40.86 21.90
C ALA A 838 -35.72 42.19 22.63
N ALA A 839 -34.91 43.08 22.04
CA ALA A 839 -34.64 44.38 22.63
C ALA A 839 -35.96 45.16 22.81
N SER A 840 -36.33 45.48 24.05
CA SER A 840 -37.50 46.32 24.32
C SER A 840 -37.29 47.69 23.69
N ALA A 841 -38.25 48.19 22.90
CA ALA A 841 -38.22 49.56 22.39
C ALA A 841 -37.99 50.53 23.56
N GLY A 842 -36.85 51.23 23.56
CA GLY A 842 -36.58 52.24 24.58
C GLY A 842 -37.65 53.34 24.54
N PRO A 843 -38.01 53.96 25.68
CA PRO A 843 -38.93 55.09 25.66
C PRO A 843 -38.38 56.18 24.74
N GLN A 844 -39.22 56.68 23.84
CA GLN A 844 -38.93 57.85 22.99
C GLN A 844 -38.40 58.98 23.90
N GLY A 845 -37.15 59.39 23.70
CA GLY A 845 -36.56 60.48 24.46
C GLY A 845 -37.43 61.74 24.34
N GLU A 846 -37.70 62.39 25.47
CA GLU A 846 -38.39 63.69 25.46
C GLU A 846 -37.62 64.69 24.57
N PRO A 847 -38.31 65.56 23.81
CA PRO A 847 -37.67 66.60 23.01
C PRO A 847 -36.70 67.42 23.87
N GLY A 848 -35.43 67.48 23.45
CA GLY A 848 -34.43 68.31 24.13
C GLY A 848 -34.86 69.79 24.17
N PRO A 849 -34.57 70.53 25.26
CA PRO A 849 -34.96 71.92 25.39
C PRO A 849 -34.32 72.78 24.29
N THR A 850 -35.14 73.67 23.71
CA THR A 850 -34.78 74.67 22.72
C THR A 850 -33.55 75.47 23.16
N GLY A 851 -32.45 75.38 22.39
CA GLY A 851 -31.24 76.15 22.62
C GLY A 851 -31.45 77.65 22.41
N THR A 852 -30.89 78.45 23.31
CA THR A 852 -30.88 79.92 23.24
C THR A 852 -30.05 80.42 22.06
N THR A 853 -30.55 81.47 21.40
CA THR A 853 -29.95 82.20 20.28
C THR A 853 -28.54 82.72 20.61
N GLY A 854 -27.53 82.32 19.82
CA GLY A 854 -26.19 82.92 19.82
C GLY A 854 -26.11 84.16 18.90
N PRO A 855 -25.29 85.18 19.22
CA PRO A 855 -25.22 86.43 18.47
C PRO A 855 -24.45 86.31 17.15
N SER A 856 -24.80 87.17 16.17
CA SER A 856 -24.09 87.31 14.89
C SER A 856 -22.76 88.06 15.00
N GLY A 857 -21.79 87.65 14.18
CA GLY A 857 -20.57 88.38 13.80
C GLY A 857 -19.43 87.40 13.50
N SER A 858 -18.55 87.56 12.50
CA SER A 858 -18.28 88.58 11.49
C SER A 858 -17.60 87.92 10.28
N GLN A 859 -17.59 88.59 9.13
CA GLN A 859 -17.04 88.13 7.85
C GLN A 859 -15.51 87.93 7.90
N GLY A 860 -15.02 86.74 7.53
CA GLY A 860 -13.60 86.40 7.38
C GLY A 860 -13.06 86.60 5.96
N ALA A 861 -11.81 87.04 5.85
CA ALA A 861 -11.09 87.46 4.64
C ALA A 861 -10.64 86.31 3.70
N PRO A 862 -10.25 86.61 2.43
CA PRO A 862 -9.88 85.60 1.41
C PRO A 862 -8.61 84.80 1.73
N GLY A 863 -8.59 83.53 1.32
CA GLY A 863 -7.53 82.56 1.63
C GLY A 863 -6.23 82.73 0.82
N PRO A 864 -5.05 82.41 1.40
CA PRO A 864 -3.78 82.38 0.68
C PRO A 864 -3.51 81.03 -0.03
N THR A 865 -2.73 81.14 -1.11
CA THR A 865 -2.24 80.09 -2.03
C THR A 865 -1.40 79.00 -1.35
N GLY A 866 -1.53 77.75 -1.81
CA GLY A 866 -0.93 76.55 -1.21
C GLY A 866 0.57 76.34 -1.44
N PRO A 867 1.25 75.54 -0.59
CA PRO A 867 2.67 75.21 -0.74
C PRO A 867 2.95 73.96 -1.59
N THR A 868 4.07 74.01 -2.31
CA THR A 868 4.74 72.97 -3.09
C THR A 868 5.31 71.85 -2.20
N GLY A 869 5.29 70.61 -2.69
CA GLY A 869 5.66 69.39 -1.95
C GLY A 869 7.16 69.22 -1.59
N PRO A 870 7.49 68.32 -0.65
CA PRO A 870 8.88 68.10 -0.25
C PRO A 870 9.63 67.09 -1.15
N THR A 871 10.88 67.46 -1.46
CA THR A 871 11.95 66.65 -2.06
C THR A 871 12.57 65.71 -1.01
N GLY A 872 12.99 64.51 -1.45
CA GLY A 872 13.47 63.40 -0.61
C GLY A 872 14.76 63.63 0.18
N ALA A 873 14.96 62.80 1.20
CA ALA A 873 16.18 62.75 2.00
C ALA A 873 17.11 61.62 1.57
N THR A 874 18.34 62.00 1.24
CA THR A 874 19.52 61.14 1.06
C THR A 874 20.05 60.67 2.43
N GLY A 875 20.61 59.45 2.46
CA GLY A 875 20.87 58.65 3.67
C GLY A 875 21.97 59.12 4.62
N ALA A 876 21.96 58.51 5.81
CA ALA A 876 23.00 58.63 6.82
C ALA A 876 23.86 57.35 6.87
N THR A 877 25.16 57.55 6.76
CA THR A 877 26.26 56.62 6.99
C THR A 877 26.22 56.04 8.40
N GLY A 878 26.29 54.71 8.52
CA GLY A 878 26.47 54.00 9.79
C GLY A 878 27.95 53.90 10.19
N SER A 879 28.22 54.07 11.48
CA SER A 879 29.53 54.15 12.13
C SER A 879 30.22 52.80 12.38
N THR A 880 31.55 52.85 12.39
CA THR A 880 32.55 51.84 12.74
C THR A 880 32.33 51.16 14.11
N GLY A 881 32.47 49.83 14.18
CA GLY A 881 32.60 49.05 15.42
C GLY A 881 34.08 48.77 15.78
N PRO A 882 34.43 48.64 17.07
CA PRO A 882 35.81 48.70 17.57
C PRO A 882 36.64 47.41 17.36
N GLN A 883 37.96 47.60 17.32
CA GLN A 883 39.02 46.59 17.29
C GLN A 883 39.18 45.90 18.66
N GLY A 884 39.44 44.58 18.64
CA GLY A 884 39.47 43.72 19.84
C GLY A 884 40.79 43.74 20.62
N ASP A 885 40.77 43.04 21.77
CA ASP A 885 41.95 42.71 22.58
C ASP A 885 41.94 41.24 23.05
N GLN A 886 43.16 40.75 23.21
CA GLN A 886 43.63 39.36 23.41
C GLN A 886 43.63 38.93 24.90
N GLY A 887 43.45 37.63 25.17
CA GLY A 887 43.27 37.08 26.54
C GLY A 887 44.55 36.80 27.34
N PRO A 888 44.40 36.23 28.55
CA PRO A 888 45.38 35.30 29.14
C PRO A 888 44.77 34.00 29.70
N GLU A 889 45.67 33.13 30.18
CA GLU A 889 45.69 31.66 30.26
C GLU A 889 45.32 31.06 31.65
N ALA A 890 44.98 29.75 31.64
CA ALA A 890 44.78 28.65 32.64
C ALA A 890 44.86 28.91 34.19
N GLU A 891 44.19 28.18 35.12
CA GLU A 891 44.15 26.71 35.34
C GLU A 891 43.08 26.25 36.41
N ALA A 892 42.68 24.96 36.33
CA ALA A 892 42.18 23.97 37.35
C ALA A 892 40.95 24.29 38.26
N GLY A 893 40.02 23.38 38.62
CA GLY A 893 39.81 21.95 38.40
C GLY A 893 38.94 21.39 39.57
N ILE A 894 37.71 20.93 39.32
CA ILE A 894 36.88 20.17 40.30
C ILE A 894 36.26 18.95 39.60
N ILE A 895 36.49 17.79 40.20
CA ILE A 895 36.11 16.45 39.76
C ILE A 895 34.63 16.20 40.08
N THR A 896 33.85 15.79 39.08
CA THR A 896 32.43 15.41 39.21
C THR A 896 32.26 13.92 39.58
N PRO A 897 31.09 13.51 40.12
CA PRO A 897 30.84 12.17 40.69
C PRO A 897 31.00 10.96 39.75
N GLU A 898 31.26 11.18 38.47
CA GLU A 898 31.34 10.14 37.43
C GLU A 898 32.61 9.29 37.53
N ILE A 899 33.70 9.81 38.10
CA ILE A 899 34.95 9.03 38.32
C ILE A 899 34.78 8.01 39.48
N GLY A 900 33.89 8.28 40.44
CA GLY A 900 33.59 7.36 41.55
C GLY A 900 32.90 6.07 41.10
N MET A 901 32.03 6.14 40.08
CA MET A 901 31.33 4.97 39.54
C MET A 901 32.25 4.06 38.72
N ILE A 902 33.18 4.62 37.96
CA ILE A 902 34.12 3.84 37.13
C ILE A 902 35.09 3.04 38.02
N ALA A 903 35.55 3.62 39.14
CA ALA A 903 36.39 2.91 40.10
C ALA A 903 35.66 1.73 40.79
N ALA A 904 34.37 1.87 41.11
CA ALA A 904 33.57 0.80 41.72
C ALA A 904 33.32 -0.40 40.77
N VAL A 905 33.08 -0.12 39.48
CA VAL A 905 32.86 -1.16 38.46
C VAL A 905 34.15 -1.95 38.17
N ILE A 906 35.30 -1.27 38.16
CA ILE A 906 36.60 -1.93 37.94
C ILE A 906 36.97 -2.82 39.15
N ILE A 907 36.70 -2.38 40.38
CA ILE A 907 36.94 -3.19 41.58
C ILE A 907 36.03 -4.43 41.59
N ALA A 908 34.75 -4.29 41.21
CA ALA A 908 33.83 -5.43 41.10
C ALA A 908 34.24 -6.42 39.99
N ALA A 909 34.73 -5.92 38.85
CA ALA A 909 35.23 -6.76 37.75
C ALA A 909 36.51 -7.52 38.13
N ILE A 910 37.42 -6.90 38.90
CA ILE A 910 38.65 -7.55 39.39
C ILE A 910 38.30 -8.62 40.44
N ILE A 911 37.38 -8.36 41.36
CA ILE A 911 36.92 -9.36 42.33
C ILE A 911 36.27 -10.54 41.58
N GLY A 912 35.40 -10.29 40.60
CA GLY A 912 34.78 -11.33 39.78
C GLY A 912 35.79 -12.17 39.00
N LEU A 913 36.83 -11.54 38.43
CA LEU A 913 37.89 -12.23 37.70
C LEU A 913 38.76 -13.08 38.65
N VAL A 914 39.08 -12.58 39.84
CA VAL A 914 39.85 -13.33 40.85
C VAL A 914 39.02 -14.50 41.40
N THR A 915 37.73 -14.32 41.67
CA THR A 915 36.83 -15.41 42.09
C THR A 915 36.69 -16.48 41.00
N TYR A 916 36.56 -16.08 39.72
CA TYR A 916 36.53 -17.01 38.59
C TYR A 916 37.84 -17.80 38.44
N LEU A 917 38.99 -17.15 38.60
CA LEU A 917 40.29 -17.81 38.50
C LEU A 917 40.61 -18.72 39.70
N VAL A 918 40.09 -18.41 40.89
CA VAL A 918 40.20 -19.26 42.09
C VAL A 918 39.26 -20.48 41.99
N LEU A 919 38.06 -20.32 41.40
CA LEU A 919 37.12 -21.43 41.16
C LEU A 919 37.53 -22.35 40.01
N ARG A 920 38.27 -21.85 39.02
CA ARG A 920 38.77 -22.64 37.88
C ARG A 920 39.98 -23.54 38.23
N LYS A 921 40.54 -23.40 39.43
CA LYS A 921 41.66 -24.23 39.93
C LYS A 921 41.26 -25.25 41.00
N ARG A 922 39.98 -25.62 41.07
CA ARG A 922 39.50 -26.82 41.76
C ARG A 922 38.91 -27.80 40.77
#